data_AF-A0A9P8HBU1-F1
#
_entry.id   AF-A0A9P8HBU1-F1
#
_cell.length_a   1.000
_cell.length_b   1.000
_cell.length_c   1.000
_cell.angle_alpha   90.00
_cell.angle_beta   90.00
_cell.angle_gamma   90.00
#
_symmetry.space_group_name_H-M   'P 1'
#
loop_
_entity.id
_entity.type
_entity.pdbx_description
1 polymer ?
#
loop_
_entity_poly.entity_id
_entity_poly.type
_entity_poly.pdbx_seq_one_letter_code
_entity_poly.pdbx_strand_id
1 'polypeptide(L)'
;MISSTLFSLASLASVALAATDCTGINAIAPGCASQEASHQRDFFYIGGRYVAGAAGNLTYDQLYVEKLTPATGVNQSHPVVLFHGGGTSGVTWLNTPDNRKGFASHFLDFGYQVYIVDQTSVGRGSAENLVDYVMRIGSTAEITEKGFTAPELTNAYPQSQQHTQWPGSGVKGDPVFDAFESTFIPLTSNMTVQELSMRSSGCQLLSLIGPSFLVSHSIGALHPLLLSNDCPSLVAGNINLEPGNIPFQSYVGNATSSVGRTTARPWGMTNTWVTYEPAINGTSELTHELVGDDTPAKRSCYMQTGTIHKLTEIAKVKYVALTGSASPHITYEHCVIDFLQQAGVPAEWIKLADRSILVLKLNGTTARQSDAPRLLPLDFPQAAPPLSYGASFLGWFTAALTNTHLSQHLDLGAMLVLGAVLQVVAQGLRVWSTPFGLFVFTFWITCLGQAYQDTHANAYAAVAAKGAHKWLGFIHAMYMAGCLIGPFAVSPIASSRGSSSSSSPWYLFYTIPLGLGVFNVILCLFAFSDTLRLKSKAVASSSSHGETAMTSTESPDDTLEVPNAIGLIKKTFTQRSFWNLSLFYFFYLGSSITASGWVVEYLVNVRNGNISAMGYVPAGFSGGALLGRLILPEPTRRFGERLMITIYCVICIGLQIMFWLVPNLIAAAVAISLFGFFSGPLFATGISVGSRLYPADIRSTALSMVFVFAQIGGSLFPVITGLVSSSKGVWVLQPMLVGLVTATAVSWLLVPQPKSANAELHQE
;
A
#
# COMPACT_ATOMS: atom_id res chain seq x y z
N MET A 1 -16.32 37.85 45.73
CA MET A 1 -17.63 37.22 45.53
C MET A 1 -17.70 36.71 44.10
N ILE A 2 -18.00 35.42 43.95
CA ILE A 2 -18.57 34.75 42.77
C ILE A 2 -17.66 34.69 41.51
N SER A 3 -16.98 33.57 41.28
CA SER A 3 -17.54 32.47 40.49
C SER A 3 -16.47 31.40 40.25
N SER A 4 -16.61 30.29 40.96
CA SER A 4 -15.75 29.11 40.89
C SER A 4 -16.66 27.90 40.85
N THR A 5 -17.25 27.58 39.69
CA THR A 5 -17.98 26.34 39.43
C THR A 5 -18.30 26.27 37.94
N LEU A 6 -17.59 25.41 37.21
CA LEU A 6 -18.05 24.67 36.01
C LEU A 6 -16.90 23.79 35.49
N PHE A 7 -16.36 22.96 36.39
CA PHE A 7 -15.60 21.77 36.03
C PHE A 7 -16.24 20.63 36.79
N SER A 8 -17.17 19.92 36.13
CA SER A 8 -17.52 18.51 36.37
C SER A 8 -18.77 18.15 35.58
N LEU A 9 -18.74 16.96 34.99
CA LEU A 9 -19.88 16.14 34.56
C LEU A 9 -20.55 16.53 33.23
N ALA A 10 -19.91 16.13 32.13
CA ALA A 10 -20.63 15.61 30.96
C ALA A 10 -20.13 14.19 30.68
N SER A 11 -20.73 13.25 31.42
CA SER A 11 -21.03 11.87 31.04
C SER A 11 -20.18 11.23 29.94
N LEU A 12 -19.31 10.32 30.39
CA LEU A 12 -18.98 9.05 29.72
C LEU A 12 -20.27 8.32 29.32
N ALA A 13 -20.84 8.68 28.17
CA ALA A 13 -21.62 7.77 27.38
C ALA A 13 -20.66 7.24 26.31
N SER A 14 -19.92 6.19 26.65
CA SER A 14 -19.33 5.30 25.66
C SER A 14 -20.48 4.69 24.86
N VAL A 15 -20.96 5.45 23.87
CA VAL A 15 -21.70 4.88 22.74
C VAL A 15 -20.68 3.95 22.11
N ALA A 16 -20.84 2.65 22.35
CA ALA A 16 -20.26 1.65 21.48
C ALA A 16 -20.79 1.97 20.08
N LEU A 17 -20.03 2.76 19.32
CA LEU A 17 -20.25 2.94 17.89
C LEU A 17 -20.10 1.54 17.33
N ALA A 18 -21.24 0.90 17.09
CA ALA A 18 -21.31 -0.39 16.44
C ALA A 18 -20.42 -0.31 15.21
N ALA A 19 -19.45 -1.22 15.11
CA ALA A 19 -18.60 -1.30 13.93
C ALA A 19 -19.52 -1.28 12.69
N THR A 20 -19.27 -0.36 11.77
CA THR A 20 -20.03 -0.30 10.52
C THR A 20 -19.81 -1.62 9.81
N ASP A 21 -20.87 -2.42 9.73
CA ASP A 21 -20.83 -3.68 9.00
C ASP A 21 -20.71 -3.37 7.51
N CYS A 22 -19.59 -3.78 6.92
CA CYS A 22 -19.31 -3.64 5.50
C CYS A 22 -19.26 -5.00 4.80
N THR A 23 -19.94 -6.00 5.39
CA THR A 23 -20.01 -7.35 4.86
C THR A 23 -21.19 -7.46 3.88
N GLY A 24 -20.98 -8.17 2.78
CA GLY A 24 -22.06 -8.39 1.82
C GLY A 24 -22.59 -7.09 1.23
N ILE A 25 -23.92 -6.97 1.13
CA ILE A 25 -24.56 -5.80 0.55
C ILE A 25 -24.37 -4.53 1.39
N ASN A 26 -24.08 -4.65 2.69
CA ASN A 26 -23.85 -3.50 3.55
C ASN A 26 -22.57 -2.73 3.15
N ALA A 27 -21.67 -3.35 2.38
CA ALA A 27 -20.49 -2.72 1.81
C ALA A 27 -20.79 -1.50 0.92
N ILE A 28 -22.00 -1.37 0.38
CA ILE A 28 -22.39 -0.20 -0.43
C ILE A 28 -22.70 1.02 0.43
N ALA A 29 -22.80 0.86 1.76
CA ALA A 29 -23.09 1.95 2.66
C ALA A 29 -22.00 3.03 2.52
N PRO A 30 -22.34 4.33 2.53
CA PRO A 30 -21.37 5.41 2.34
C PRO A 30 -20.19 5.42 3.33
N GLY A 31 -20.32 4.75 4.49
CA GLY A 31 -19.26 4.58 5.48
C GLY A 31 -18.25 3.46 5.16
N CYS A 32 -18.53 2.60 4.18
CA CYS A 32 -17.69 1.50 3.78
C CYS A 32 -16.70 1.92 2.69
N ALA A 33 -15.42 1.59 2.88
CA ALA A 33 -14.38 1.90 1.90
C ALA A 33 -14.38 0.85 0.77
N SER A 34 -14.25 1.29 -0.48
CA SER A 34 -14.02 0.40 -1.61
C SER A 34 -12.55 -0.01 -1.69
N GLN A 35 -12.30 -1.26 -2.02
CA GLN A 35 -10.97 -1.81 -2.30
C GLN A 35 -10.66 -1.86 -3.81
N GLU A 36 -11.56 -1.36 -4.67
CA GLU A 36 -11.41 -1.39 -6.12
C GLU A 36 -10.33 -0.41 -6.61
N ALA A 37 -9.72 -0.71 -7.77
CA ALA A 37 -8.70 0.12 -8.38
C ALA A 37 -9.28 1.46 -8.88
N SER A 38 -8.51 2.53 -8.77
CA SER A 38 -8.90 3.84 -9.32
C SER A 38 -8.80 3.83 -10.85
N HIS A 39 -9.85 4.26 -11.53
CA HIS A 39 -9.94 4.21 -12.99
C HIS A 39 -10.90 5.26 -13.55
N GLN A 40 -10.74 5.57 -14.84
CA GLN A 40 -11.75 6.25 -15.64
C GLN A 40 -12.66 5.22 -16.28
N ARG A 41 -13.96 5.50 -16.29
CA ARG A 41 -15.01 4.61 -16.78
C ARG A 41 -15.71 5.22 -17.98
N ASP A 42 -15.71 4.50 -19.09
CA ASP A 42 -16.53 4.76 -20.26
C ASP A 42 -17.48 3.57 -20.50
N PHE A 43 -18.54 3.76 -21.28
CA PHE A 43 -19.40 2.66 -21.71
C PHE A 43 -19.92 2.86 -23.14
N PHE A 44 -20.16 1.75 -23.83
CA PHE A 44 -20.65 1.73 -25.21
C PHE A 44 -21.55 0.51 -25.44
N TYR A 45 -22.43 0.62 -26.44
CA TYR A 45 -23.08 -0.54 -27.06
C TYR A 45 -22.43 -0.78 -28.42
N ILE A 46 -22.08 -2.04 -28.70
CA ILE A 46 -21.42 -2.44 -29.94
C ILE A 46 -22.24 -3.55 -30.60
N GLY A 47 -22.19 -3.59 -31.92
CA GLY A 47 -22.97 -4.52 -32.72
C GLY A 47 -24.43 -4.12 -32.82
N GLY A 48 -25.23 -5.15 -32.96
CA GLY A 48 -26.65 -5.06 -33.21
C GLY A 48 -27.03 -4.87 -34.67
N ARG A 49 -28.30 -5.15 -34.95
CA ARG A 49 -28.90 -5.10 -36.28
C ARG A 49 -30.27 -4.44 -36.23
N TYR A 50 -30.60 -3.75 -37.31
CA TYR A 50 -31.93 -3.18 -37.48
C TYR A 50 -32.92 -4.28 -37.90
N VAL A 51 -34.04 -4.35 -37.19
CA VAL A 51 -35.15 -5.29 -37.44
C VAL A 51 -36.43 -4.50 -37.60
N ALA A 52 -37.15 -4.74 -38.69
CA ALA A 52 -38.40 -4.05 -38.96
C ALA A 52 -39.45 -4.42 -37.90
N GLY A 53 -39.94 -3.43 -37.16
CA GLY A 53 -41.03 -3.54 -36.21
C GLY A 53 -42.25 -2.70 -36.64
N ALA A 54 -43.35 -2.83 -35.90
CA ALA A 54 -44.61 -2.18 -36.23
C ALA A 54 -44.53 -0.63 -36.26
N ALA A 55 -43.64 -0.04 -35.46
CA ALA A 55 -43.45 1.41 -35.35
C ALA A 55 -42.17 1.92 -36.07
N GLY A 56 -41.46 1.05 -36.80
CA GLY A 56 -40.17 1.34 -37.41
C GLY A 56 -39.10 0.31 -37.07
N ASN A 57 -37.86 0.57 -37.49
CA ASN A 57 -36.75 -0.35 -37.27
C ASN A 57 -36.26 -0.29 -35.81
N LEU A 58 -36.36 -1.41 -35.10
CA LEU A 58 -35.77 -1.61 -33.77
C LEU A 58 -34.34 -2.14 -33.91
N THR A 59 -33.49 -1.92 -32.91
CA THR A 59 -32.12 -2.45 -32.90
C THR A 59 -32.04 -3.61 -31.92
N TYR A 60 -31.69 -4.80 -32.41
CA TYR A 60 -31.53 -6.03 -31.62
C TYR A 60 -30.05 -6.42 -31.52
N ASP A 61 -29.69 -7.33 -30.62
CA ASP A 61 -28.37 -8.00 -30.56
C ASP A 61 -27.17 -7.10 -30.18
N GLN A 62 -27.40 -6.02 -29.43
CA GLN A 62 -26.33 -5.13 -28.96
C GLN A 62 -25.59 -5.72 -27.75
N LEU A 63 -24.25 -5.74 -27.84
CA LEU A 63 -23.32 -6.07 -26.77
C LEU A 63 -23.07 -4.81 -25.93
N TYR A 64 -23.26 -4.88 -24.61
CA TYR A 64 -22.84 -3.79 -23.72
C TYR A 64 -21.37 -3.97 -23.36
N VAL A 65 -20.61 -2.88 -23.41
CA VAL A 65 -19.18 -2.85 -23.09
C VAL A 65 -18.88 -1.72 -22.12
N GLU A 66 -18.26 -2.06 -21.01
CA GLU A 66 -17.76 -1.14 -19.99
C GLU A 66 -16.24 -1.10 -20.06
N LYS A 67 -15.69 0.06 -20.38
CA LYS A 67 -14.25 0.28 -20.55
C LYS A 67 -13.70 0.96 -19.30
N LEU A 68 -12.75 0.30 -18.67
CA LEU A 68 -12.06 0.79 -17.48
C LEU A 68 -10.60 1.08 -17.82
N THR A 69 -10.19 2.34 -17.64
CA THR A 69 -8.83 2.81 -17.93
C THR A 69 -8.10 3.11 -16.62
N PRO A 70 -6.94 2.49 -16.33
CA PRO A 70 -6.22 2.72 -15.08
C PRO A 70 -5.91 4.21 -14.87
N ALA A 71 -6.09 4.71 -13.65
CA ALA A 71 -5.79 6.11 -13.33
C ALA A 71 -4.29 6.46 -13.51
N THR A 72 -3.41 5.46 -13.44
CA THR A 72 -1.97 5.57 -13.68
C THR A 72 -1.59 5.55 -15.17
N GLY A 73 -2.56 5.36 -16.07
CA GLY A 73 -2.35 5.14 -17.50
C GLY A 73 -2.15 3.66 -17.88
N VAL A 74 -2.33 3.37 -19.16
CA VAL A 74 -2.16 2.01 -19.73
C VAL A 74 -0.67 1.79 -20.03
N ASN A 75 -0.11 0.66 -19.58
CA ASN A 75 1.28 0.27 -19.85
C ASN A 75 1.44 -1.12 -20.48
N GLN A 76 0.33 -1.85 -20.68
CA GLN A 76 0.30 -3.14 -21.35
C GLN A 76 -0.05 -2.98 -22.83
N SER A 77 0.56 -3.80 -23.71
CA SER A 77 0.41 -3.68 -25.16
C SER A 77 -0.93 -4.19 -25.69
N HIS A 78 -1.58 -5.13 -24.98
CA HIS A 78 -2.86 -5.70 -25.34
C HIS A 78 -3.88 -5.46 -24.22
N PRO A 79 -5.11 -5.03 -24.55
CA PRO A 79 -6.18 -4.95 -23.57
C PRO A 79 -6.70 -6.33 -23.18
N VAL A 80 -7.49 -6.36 -22.11
CA VAL A 80 -8.16 -7.54 -21.59
C VAL A 80 -9.67 -7.38 -21.74
N VAL A 81 -10.35 -8.38 -22.29
CA VAL A 81 -11.81 -8.42 -22.42
C VAL A 81 -12.37 -9.54 -21.54
N LEU A 82 -13.28 -9.19 -20.63
CA LEU A 82 -13.81 -10.08 -19.59
C LEU A 82 -15.25 -10.54 -19.92
N PHE A 83 -15.44 -11.85 -20.11
CA PHE A 83 -16.71 -12.49 -20.49
C PHE A 83 -17.32 -13.27 -19.31
N HIS A 84 -18.41 -12.76 -18.74
CA HIS A 84 -19.04 -13.35 -17.56
C HIS A 84 -19.63 -14.75 -17.80
N GLY A 85 -19.89 -15.47 -16.69
CA GLY A 85 -20.54 -16.78 -16.69
C GLY A 85 -22.06 -16.72 -16.81
N GLY A 86 -22.70 -17.88 -16.70
CA GLY A 86 -24.14 -18.01 -16.81
C GLY A 86 -24.83 -17.60 -15.52
N GLY A 87 -26.01 -16.98 -15.65
CA GLY A 87 -26.80 -16.56 -14.52
C GLY A 87 -26.28 -15.30 -13.83
N THR A 88 -25.25 -14.64 -14.35
CA THR A 88 -24.74 -13.35 -13.87
C THR A 88 -24.50 -12.41 -15.05
N SER A 89 -24.01 -11.20 -14.80
CA SER A 89 -23.51 -10.27 -15.84
C SER A 89 -22.01 -9.96 -15.62
N GLY A 90 -21.50 -8.94 -16.33
CA GLY A 90 -20.14 -8.42 -16.17
C GLY A 90 -19.77 -8.04 -14.74
N VAL A 91 -20.74 -7.90 -13.83
CA VAL A 91 -20.53 -7.70 -12.38
C VAL A 91 -19.69 -8.81 -11.73
N THR A 92 -19.64 -10.01 -12.32
CA THR A 92 -18.81 -11.14 -11.84
C THR A 92 -17.32 -10.78 -11.74
N TRP A 93 -16.89 -9.79 -12.52
CA TRP A 93 -15.48 -9.37 -12.61
C TRP A 93 -15.12 -8.21 -11.68
N LEU A 94 -16.13 -7.60 -11.06
CA LEU A 94 -15.97 -6.51 -10.10
C LEU A 94 -15.62 -7.07 -8.71
N ASN A 95 -15.80 -6.28 -7.65
CA ASN A 95 -15.49 -6.68 -6.29
C ASN A 95 -16.15 -8.02 -5.90
N THR A 96 -15.49 -8.75 -4.99
CA THR A 96 -16.05 -10.00 -4.45
C THR A 96 -17.29 -9.71 -3.57
N PRO A 97 -18.12 -10.72 -3.28
CA PRO A 97 -19.29 -10.56 -2.41
C PRO A 97 -18.97 -10.09 -0.98
N ASP A 98 -17.75 -10.37 -0.50
CA ASP A 98 -17.20 -9.85 0.77
C ASP A 98 -16.39 -8.55 0.60
N ASN A 99 -16.59 -7.84 -0.51
CA ASN A 99 -16.01 -6.53 -0.82
C ASN A 99 -14.46 -6.50 -0.94
N ARG A 100 -13.83 -7.64 -1.22
CA ARG A 100 -12.42 -7.67 -1.63
C ARG A 100 -12.31 -7.25 -3.09
N LYS A 101 -11.09 -6.89 -3.48
CA LYS A 101 -10.74 -6.48 -4.83
C LYS A 101 -11.10 -7.55 -5.87
N GLY A 102 -11.73 -7.12 -6.96
CA GLY A 102 -12.12 -7.96 -8.10
C GLY A 102 -11.02 -8.19 -9.15
N PHE A 103 -11.29 -9.07 -10.11
CA PHE A 103 -10.39 -9.33 -11.25
C PHE A 103 -10.15 -8.08 -12.09
N ALA A 104 -11.20 -7.31 -12.39
CA ALA A 104 -11.07 -6.07 -13.16
C ALA A 104 -10.08 -5.10 -12.50
N SER A 105 -10.21 -4.91 -11.19
CA SER A 105 -9.30 -4.09 -10.40
C SER A 105 -7.87 -4.62 -10.39
N HIS A 106 -7.67 -5.94 -10.29
CA HIS A 106 -6.34 -6.53 -10.39
C HIS A 106 -5.69 -6.27 -11.76
N PHE A 107 -6.41 -6.43 -12.88
CA PHE A 107 -5.88 -6.12 -14.21
C PHE A 107 -5.55 -4.62 -14.37
N LEU A 108 -6.40 -3.74 -13.82
CA LEU A 108 -6.14 -2.30 -13.81
C LEU A 108 -4.86 -1.95 -13.04
N ASP A 109 -4.65 -2.55 -11.87
CA ASP A 109 -3.43 -2.35 -11.07
C ASP A 109 -2.17 -2.81 -11.82
N PHE A 110 -2.28 -3.85 -12.66
CA PHE A 110 -1.22 -4.31 -13.56
C PHE A 110 -1.07 -3.47 -14.83
N GLY A 111 -1.88 -2.42 -14.99
CA GLY A 111 -1.80 -1.43 -16.08
C GLY A 111 -2.44 -1.86 -17.40
N TYR A 112 -3.32 -2.87 -17.37
CA TYR A 112 -4.12 -3.26 -18.52
C TYR A 112 -5.27 -2.28 -18.76
N GLN A 113 -5.57 -2.01 -20.03
CA GLN A 113 -6.89 -1.50 -20.42
C GLN A 113 -7.90 -2.65 -20.30
N VAL A 114 -8.96 -2.47 -19.52
CA VAL A 114 -9.95 -3.52 -19.24
C VAL A 114 -11.28 -3.20 -19.92
N TYR A 115 -11.86 -4.20 -20.55
CA TYR A 115 -13.22 -4.17 -21.12
C TYR A 115 -14.05 -5.26 -20.47
N ILE A 116 -15.15 -4.89 -19.83
CA ILE A 116 -16.11 -5.82 -19.25
C ILE A 116 -17.31 -5.85 -20.17
N VAL A 117 -17.70 -7.04 -20.63
CA VAL A 117 -18.87 -7.17 -21.51
C VAL A 117 -20.03 -7.80 -20.77
N ASP A 118 -21.24 -7.30 -21.00
CA ASP A 118 -22.47 -8.04 -20.71
C ASP A 118 -22.96 -8.64 -22.02
N GLN A 119 -23.02 -9.97 -22.09
CA GLN A 119 -23.41 -10.70 -23.30
C GLN A 119 -24.76 -10.22 -23.84
N THR A 120 -24.97 -10.36 -25.14
CA THR A 120 -26.26 -10.02 -25.77
C THR A 120 -27.41 -10.71 -25.03
N SER A 121 -28.42 -9.90 -24.68
CA SER A 121 -29.62 -10.30 -23.93
C SER A 121 -29.39 -10.85 -22.53
N VAL A 122 -28.27 -10.49 -21.90
CA VAL A 122 -28.02 -10.72 -20.47
C VAL A 122 -27.55 -9.41 -19.83
N GLY A 123 -27.97 -9.14 -18.59
CA GLY A 123 -27.56 -7.94 -17.86
C GLY A 123 -27.97 -6.66 -18.59
N ARG A 124 -26.98 -5.81 -18.91
CA ARG A 124 -27.18 -4.57 -19.68
C ARG A 124 -27.24 -4.81 -21.20
N GLY A 125 -26.97 -6.02 -21.69
CA GLY A 125 -27.18 -6.36 -23.10
C GLY A 125 -28.66 -6.34 -23.48
N SER A 126 -28.98 -5.79 -24.66
CA SER A 126 -30.35 -5.64 -25.14
C SER A 126 -31.10 -6.97 -25.29
N ALA A 127 -32.37 -7.00 -24.89
CA ALA A 127 -33.26 -8.17 -24.96
C ALA A 127 -34.56 -7.87 -25.74
N GLU A 128 -34.47 -7.03 -26.77
CA GLU A 128 -35.63 -6.57 -27.55
C GLU A 128 -36.30 -7.68 -28.40
N ASN A 129 -35.60 -8.80 -28.64
CA ASN A 129 -36.13 -9.96 -29.34
C ASN A 129 -36.62 -11.04 -28.37
N LEU A 130 -37.80 -10.81 -27.79
CA LEU A 130 -38.39 -11.69 -26.77
C LEU A 130 -38.71 -13.11 -27.27
N VAL A 131 -38.89 -13.30 -28.58
CA VAL A 131 -39.17 -14.61 -29.18
C VAL A 131 -37.91 -15.46 -29.23
N ASP A 132 -36.79 -14.87 -29.66
CA ASP A 132 -35.53 -15.61 -29.78
C ASP A 132 -34.76 -15.67 -28.44
N TYR A 133 -34.91 -14.68 -27.56
CA TYR A 133 -34.30 -14.63 -26.23
C TYR A 133 -35.29 -15.02 -25.13
N VAL A 134 -35.82 -16.24 -25.21
CA VAL A 134 -36.63 -16.80 -24.13
C VAL A 134 -35.76 -16.96 -22.88
N MET A 135 -36.04 -16.14 -21.88
CA MET A 135 -35.30 -16.12 -20.62
C MET A 135 -35.64 -17.35 -19.78
N ARG A 136 -34.62 -18.02 -19.26
CA ARG A 136 -34.73 -19.02 -18.20
C ARG A 136 -34.33 -18.41 -16.87
N ILE A 137 -34.87 -18.98 -15.79
CA ILE A 137 -34.49 -18.61 -14.42
C ILE A 137 -32.97 -18.75 -14.22
N GLY A 138 -32.41 -17.89 -13.36
CA GLY A 138 -31.04 -18.01 -12.89
C GLY A 138 -30.84 -19.23 -11.99
N SER A 139 -29.77 -19.23 -11.20
CA SER A 139 -29.55 -20.25 -10.17
C SER A 139 -30.47 -20.03 -8.98
N THR A 140 -30.94 -21.10 -8.37
CA THR A 140 -31.61 -21.03 -7.07
C THR A 140 -30.56 -21.05 -5.95
N ALA A 141 -30.87 -20.44 -4.81
CA ALA A 141 -29.99 -20.45 -3.64
C ALA A 141 -29.53 -21.86 -3.27
N GLU A 142 -30.40 -22.87 -3.32
CA GLU A 142 -30.04 -24.26 -3.01
C GLU A 142 -29.01 -24.86 -3.99
N ILE A 143 -29.04 -24.45 -5.26
CA ILE A 143 -28.04 -24.86 -6.25
C ILE A 143 -26.75 -24.08 -6.01
N THR A 144 -26.86 -22.79 -5.67
CA THR A 144 -25.72 -21.92 -5.37
C THR A 144 -24.92 -22.43 -4.18
N GLU A 145 -25.59 -22.77 -3.07
CA GLU A 145 -25.00 -23.37 -1.88
C GLU A 145 -24.26 -24.66 -2.20
N LYS A 146 -24.97 -25.62 -2.78
CA LYS A 146 -24.44 -26.98 -2.96
C LYS A 146 -23.43 -27.07 -4.10
N GLY A 147 -23.49 -26.15 -5.06
CA GLY A 147 -22.67 -26.18 -6.27
C GLY A 147 -21.46 -25.26 -6.24
N PHE A 148 -21.54 -24.12 -5.56
CA PHE A 148 -20.57 -23.03 -5.70
C PHE A 148 -20.02 -22.48 -4.38
N THR A 149 -20.86 -22.27 -3.36
CA THR A 149 -20.45 -21.51 -2.15
C THR A 149 -20.22 -22.36 -0.90
N ALA A 150 -20.85 -23.53 -0.81
CA ALA A 150 -20.64 -24.52 0.25
C ALA A 150 -20.72 -25.98 -0.25
N PRO A 151 -20.07 -26.33 -1.39
CA PRO A 151 -20.15 -27.68 -1.97
C PRO A 151 -19.63 -28.78 -1.02
N GLU A 152 -18.75 -28.44 -0.08
CA GLU A 152 -18.22 -29.38 0.91
C GLU A 152 -19.32 -29.96 1.82
N LEU A 153 -20.42 -29.23 2.03
CA LEU A 153 -21.54 -29.68 2.89
C LEU A 153 -22.32 -30.82 2.25
N THR A 154 -22.41 -30.83 0.92
CA THR A 154 -23.13 -31.87 0.18
C THR A 154 -22.22 -33.04 -0.16
N ASN A 155 -20.90 -32.79 -0.27
CA ASN A 155 -19.89 -33.79 -0.61
C ASN A 155 -20.26 -34.61 -1.86
N ALA A 156 -20.81 -33.95 -2.88
CA ALA A 156 -21.26 -34.59 -4.11
C ALA A 156 -20.09 -35.23 -4.91
N TYR A 157 -18.88 -34.70 -4.74
CA TYR A 157 -17.64 -35.21 -5.31
C TYR A 157 -16.50 -35.02 -4.29
N PRO A 158 -15.51 -35.93 -4.22
CA PRO A 158 -14.49 -35.90 -3.16
C PRO A 158 -13.70 -34.59 -3.07
N GLN A 159 -13.44 -33.95 -4.22
CA GLN A 159 -12.66 -32.71 -4.27
C GLN A 159 -13.38 -31.51 -3.65
N SER A 160 -14.71 -31.55 -3.51
CA SER A 160 -15.49 -30.50 -2.83
C SER A 160 -14.99 -30.23 -1.41
N GLN A 161 -14.41 -31.24 -0.74
CA GLN A 161 -13.83 -31.11 0.61
C GLN A 161 -12.63 -30.15 0.68
N GLN A 162 -12.06 -29.80 -0.48
CA GLN A 162 -11.02 -28.79 -0.58
C GLN A 162 -11.61 -27.37 -0.62
N HIS A 163 -12.93 -27.19 -0.58
CA HIS A 163 -13.56 -25.88 -0.62
C HIS A 163 -13.48 -25.19 0.74
N THR A 164 -12.49 -24.32 0.93
CA THR A 164 -12.13 -23.83 2.27
C THR A 164 -11.89 -22.32 2.35
N GLN A 165 -12.02 -21.61 1.23
CA GLN A 165 -11.65 -20.19 1.11
C GLN A 165 -12.86 -19.28 0.87
N TRP A 166 -14.08 -19.84 0.86
CA TRP A 166 -15.28 -19.02 0.79
C TRP A 166 -15.43 -18.17 2.06
N PRO A 167 -15.78 -16.87 1.95
CA PRO A 167 -15.96 -16.03 3.13
C PRO A 167 -17.30 -16.33 3.80
N GLY A 168 -17.29 -16.47 5.13
CA GLY A 168 -18.50 -16.83 5.87
C GLY A 168 -18.85 -18.31 5.74
N SER A 169 -20.13 -18.63 5.92
CA SER A 169 -20.64 -20.02 5.90
C SER A 169 -21.01 -20.53 4.51
N GLY A 170 -21.17 -19.63 3.53
CA GLY A 170 -21.55 -20.00 2.16
C GLY A 170 -22.98 -20.53 2.02
N VAL A 171 -23.83 -20.32 3.02
CA VAL A 171 -25.24 -20.70 3.00
C VAL A 171 -26.16 -19.51 3.24
N LYS A 172 -27.42 -19.62 2.84
CA LYS A 172 -28.46 -18.60 2.95
C LYS A 172 -28.58 -18.03 4.35
N GLY A 173 -28.68 -16.71 4.43
CA GLY A 173 -28.68 -15.94 5.68
C GLY A 173 -27.28 -15.50 6.13
N ASP A 174 -26.22 -15.97 5.48
CA ASP A 174 -24.91 -15.35 5.56
C ASP A 174 -24.85 -14.11 4.66
N PRO A 175 -24.43 -12.93 5.16
CA PRO A 175 -24.44 -11.71 4.37
C PRO A 175 -23.58 -11.77 3.09
N VAL A 176 -22.51 -12.56 3.08
CA VAL A 176 -21.64 -12.74 1.90
C VAL A 176 -22.33 -13.63 0.87
N PHE A 177 -22.96 -14.71 1.31
CA PHE A 177 -23.75 -15.57 0.43
C PHE A 177 -24.92 -14.80 -0.17
N ASP A 178 -25.71 -14.10 0.67
CA ASP A 178 -26.90 -13.38 0.21
C ASP A 178 -26.52 -12.28 -0.79
N ALA A 179 -25.37 -11.62 -0.60
CA ALA A 179 -24.83 -10.68 -1.57
C ALA A 179 -24.44 -11.34 -2.89
N PHE A 180 -23.79 -12.51 -2.85
CA PHE A 180 -23.45 -13.27 -4.06
C PHE A 180 -24.71 -13.75 -4.80
N GLU A 181 -25.66 -14.34 -4.09
CA GLU A 181 -26.92 -14.84 -4.64
C GLU A 181 -27.71 -13.70 -5.31
N SER A 182 -27.65 -12.48 -4.76
CA SER A 182 -28.31 -11.30 -5.36
C SER A 182 -27.75 -10.90 -6.73
N THR A 183 -26.57 -11.39 -7.12
CA THR A 183 -25.99 -11.17 -8.45
C THR A 183 -26.59 -12.06 -9.53
N PHE A 184 -27.35 -13.09 -9.15
CA PHE A 184 -27.94 -14.00 -10.11
C PHE A 184 -29.13 -13.36 -10.83
N ILE A 185 -29.07 -13.35 -12.16
CA ILE A 185 -30.08 -12.79 -13.05
C ILE A 185 -30.52 -13.81 -14.12
N PRO A 186 -31.70 -13.64 -14.74
CA PRO A 186 -32.11 -14.47 -15.87
C PRO A 186 -31.12 -14.41 -17.04
N LEU A 187 -31.06 -15.49 -17.81
CA LEU A 187 -30.30 -15.60 -19.05
C LEU A 187 -31.12 -16.31 -20.12
N THR A 188 -30.76 -16.16 -21.39
CA THR A 188 -31.46 -16.87 -22.48
C THR A 188 -31.25 -18.38 -22.43
N SER A 189 -32.29 -19.13 -22.79
CA SER A 189 -32.22 -20.57 -23.05
C SER A 189 -31.75 -20.90 -24.48
N ASN A 190 -31.83 -19.94 -25.40
CA ASN A 190 -31.45 -20.10 -26.80
C ASN A 190 -29.98 -19.74 -27.02
N MET A 191 -29.10 -20.70 -26.76
CA MET A 191 -27.65 -20.52 -26.90
C MET A 191 -27.23 -20.26 -28.34
N THR A 192 -27.92 -20.82 -29.33
CA THR A 192 -27.58 -20.67 -30.75
C THR A 192 -27.68 -19.20 -31.19
N VAL A 193 -28.79 -18.52 -30.86
CA VAL A 193 -28.97 -17.11 -31.21
C VAL A 193 -27.95 -16.24 -30.48
N GLN A 194 -27.68 -16.52 -29.20
CA GLN A 194 -26.67 -15.80 -28.43
C GLN A 194 -25.25 -15.98 -28.99
N GLU A 195 -24.88 -17.20 -29.42
CA GLU A 195 -23.58 -17.43 -30.06
C GLU A 195 -23.45 -16.64 -31.37
N LEU A 196 -24.48 -16.62 -32.22
CA LEU A 196 -24.46 -15.90 -33.49
C LEU A 196 -24.32 -14.38 -33.30
N SER A 197 -25.05 -13.80 -32.33
CA SER A 197 -24.96 -12.38 -32.04
C SER A 197 -23.62 -12.01 -31.38
N MET A 198 -23.12 -12.82 -30.46
CA MET A 198 -21.81 -12.62 -29.83
C MET A 198 -20.64 -12.74 -30.81
N ARG A 199 -20.72 -13.62 -31.82
CA ARG A 199 -19.72 -13.72 -32.90
C ARG A 199 -19.59 -12.41 -33.66
N SER A 200 -20.72 -11.86 -34.10
CA SER A 200 -20.76 -10.58 -34.84
C SER A 200 -20.27 -9.41 -33.97
N SER A 201 -20.91 -9.20 -32.82
CA SER A 201 -20.62 -8.06 -31.95
C SER A 201 -19.24 -8.15 -31.29
N GLY A 202 -18.78 -9.37 -30.97
CA GLY A 202 -17.46 -9.62 -30.39
C GLY A 202 -16.32 -9.36 -31.35
N CYS A 203 -16.39 -9.88 -32.60
CA CYS A 203 -15.36 -9.57 -33.60
C CYS A 203 -15.37 -8.08 -33.98
N GLN A 204 -16.52 -7.41 -33.96
CA GLN A 204 -16.59 -5.96 -34.16
C GLN A 204 -15.90 -5.20 -33.01
N LEU A 205 -16.13 -5.58 -31.75
CA LEU A 205 -15.43 -5.00 -30.60
C LEU A 205 -13.91 -5.15 -30.77
N LEU A 206 -13.43 -6.37 -31.06
CA LEU A 206 -12.00 -6.63 -31.23
C LEU A 206 -11.39 -5.87 -32.42
N SER A 207 -12.17 -5.64 -33.47
CA SER A 207 -11.71 -4.83 -34.61
C SER A 207 -11.49 -3.36 -34.24
N LEU A 208 -12.24 -2.83 -33.26
CA LEU A 208 -12.09 -1.47 -32.76
C LEU A 208 -10.92 -1.31 -31.79
N ILE A 209 -10.72 -2.30 -30.90
CA ILE A 209 -9.73 -2.21 -29.81
C ILE A 209 -8.40 -2.88 -30.13
N GLY A 210 -8.34 -3.65 -31.21
CA GLY A 210 -7.17 -4.41 -31.64
C GLY A 210 -7.01 -5.77 -30.93
N PRO A 211 -5.90 -6.48 -31.19
CA PRO A 211 -5.65 -7.78 -30.61
C PRO A 211 -5.70 -7.77 -29.08
N SER A 212 -6.49 -8.65 -28.48
CA SER A 212 -6.83 -8.62 -27.05
C SER A 212 -6.71 -9.98 -26.38
N PHE A 213 -6.40 -10.01 -25.09
CA PHE A 213 -6.56 -11.22 -24.28
C PHE A 213 -8.02 -11.37 -23.86
N LEU A 214 -8.59 -12.55 -24.09
CA LEU A 214 -9.98 -12.84 -23.74
C LEU A 214 -9.99 -13.72 -22.49
N VAL A 215 -10.56 -13.19 -21.41
CA VAL A 215 -10.71 -13.90 -20.15
C VAL A 215 -12.18 -14.22 -19.96
N SER A 216 -12.51 -15.48 -19.73
CA SER A 216 -13.91 -15.93 -19.60
C SER A 216 -14.11 -16.88 -18.44
N HIS A 217 -15.31 -16.89 -17.90
CA HIS A 217 -15.71 -17.81 -16.83
C HIS A 217 -16.92 -18.67 -17.26
N SER A 218 -16.91 -19.96 -16.92
CA SER A 218 -18.07 -20.85 -17.11
C SER A 218 -18.61 -20.80 -18.55
N ILE A 219 -19.93 -20.70 -18.75
CA ILE A 219 -20.57 -20.66 -20.08
C ILE A 219 -20.06 -19.51 -20.97
N GLY A 220 -19.51 -18.44 -20.37
CA GLY A 220 -18.90 -17.33 -21.11
C GLY A 220 -17.73 -17.75 -21.99
N ALA A 221 -17.09 -18.89 -21.68
CA ALA A 221 -16.00 -19.46 -22.46
C ALA A 221 -16.40 -19.96 -23.87
N LEU A 222 -17.70 -20.09 -24.15
CA LEU A 222 -18.18 -20.38 -25.51
C LEU A 222 -17.80 -19.25 -26.48
N HIS A 223 -17.91 -18.00 -26.04
CA HIS A 223 -17.78 -16.84 -26.94
C HIS A 223 -16.33 -16.63 -27.40
N PRO A 224 -15.30 -16.58 -26.53
CA PRO A 224 -13.90 -16.47 -26.99
C PRO A 224 -13.45 -17.60 -27.92
N LEU A 225 -13.97 -18.82 -27.71
CA LEU A 225 -13.71 -19.95 -28.60
C LEU A 225 -14.24 -19.68 -30.01
N LEU A 226 -15.47 -19.15 -30.11
CA LEU A 226 -16.08 -18.74 -31.38
C LEU A 226 -15.35 -17.56 -32.03
N LEU A 227 -14.90 -16.57 -31.25
CA LEU A 227 -14.10 -15.44 -31.76
C LEU A 227 -12.73 -15.91 -32.29
N SER A 228 -12.18 -16.98 -31.71
CA SER A 228 -10.96 -17.61 -32.22
C SER A 228 -11.19 -18.35 -33.53
N ASN A 229 -12.42 -18.75 -33.83
CA ASN A 229 -12.77 -19.28 -35.15
C ASN A 229 -12.95 -18.16 -36.18
N ASP A 230 -13.63 -17.07 -35.80
CA ASP A 230 -14.12 -16.06 -36.76
C ASP A 230 -13.13 -14.93 -37.00
N CYS A 231 -12.38 -14.54 -35.98
CA CYS A 231 -11.39 -13.45 -36.04
C CYS A 231 -10.10 -13.77 -35.25
N PRO A 232 -9.43 -14.92 -35.52
CA PRO A 232 -8.27 -15.39 -34.74
C PRO A 232 -7.13 -14.38 -34.65
N SER A 233 -6.91 -13.56 -35.68
CA SER A 233 -5.85 -12.55 -35.70
C SER A 233 -6.05 -11.42 -34.69
N LEU A 234 -7.26 -11.26 -34.15
CA LEU A 234 -7.61 -10.26 -33.14
C LEU A 234 -7.65 -10.85 -31.73
N VAL A 235 -7.33 -12.13 -31.56
CA VAL A 235 -7.29 -12.80 -30.27
C VAL A 235 -5.84 -13.08 -29.89
N ALA A 236 -5.31 -12.34 -28.92
CA ALA A 236 -3.95 -12.53 -28.44
C ALA A 236 -3.80 -13.83 -27.63
N GLY A 237 -4.89 -14.30 -27.01
CA GLY A 237 -4.96 -15.58 -26.30
C GLY A 237 -6.26 -15.72 -25.52
N ASN A 238 -6.68 -16.97 -25.29
CA ASN A 238 -7.86 -17.32 -24.52
C ASN A 238 -7.49 -17.87 -23.13
N ILE A 239 -8.02 -17.24 -22.10
CA ILE A 239 -7.79 -17.56 -20.69
C ILE A 239 -9.15 -17.91 -20.07
N ASN A 240 -9.36 -19.17 -19.75
CA ASN A 240 -10.69 -19.68 -19.41
C ASN A 240 -10.69 -20.21 -17.98
N LEU A 241 -11.44 -19.54 -17.10
CA LEU A 241 -11.67 -19.98 -15.72
C LEU A 241 -12.85 -20.95 -15.72
N GLU A 242 -12.55 -22.22 -15.47
CA GLU A 242 -13.56 -23.27 -15.33
C GLU A 242 -14.53 -23.26 -16.53
N PRO A 243 -14.02 -23.46 -17.76
CA PRO A 243 -14.82 -23.25 -18.97
C PRO A 243 -16.02 -24.18 -19.06
N GLY A 244 -17.16 -23.60 -19.41
CA GLY A 244 -18.43 -24.30 -19.54
C GLY A 244 -18.66 -24.91 -20.92
N ASN A 245 -17.65 -25.06 -21.77
CA ASN A 245 -17.73 -25.49 -23.18
C ASN A 245 -17.41 -26.99 -23.39
N ILE A 246 -17.83 -27.83 -22.43
CA ILE A 246 -17.55 -29.27 -22.39
C ILE A 246 -18.05 -29.99 -23.66
N PRO A 247 -17.22 -30.80 -24.35
CA PRO A 247 -17.60 -31.41 -25.62
C PRO A 247 -18.89 -32.26 -25.57
N PHE A 248 -19.85 -31.98 -26.45
CA PHE A 248 -21.10 -32.73 -26.71
C PHE A 248 -22.09 -32.89 -25.54
N GLN A 249 -21.76 -32.40 -24.35
CA GLN A 249 -22.55 -32.66 -23.15
C GLN A 249 -22.41 -31.56 -22.11
N SER A 250 -23.40 -31.41 -21.24
CA SER A 250 -23.30 -30.71 -19.96
C SER A 250 -23.48 -31.70 -18.82
N TYR A 251 -22.78 -31.49 -17.71
CA TYR A 251 -23.00 -32.26 -16.49
C TYR A 251 -24.19 -31.71 -15.70
N VAL A 252 -25.04 -32.61 -15.19
CA VAL A 252 -26.19 -32.27 -14.37
C VAL A 252 -25.84 -32.52 -12.91
N GLY A 253 -26.11 -31.52 -12.07
CA GLY A 253 -26.10 -31.67 -10.62
C GLY A 253 -24.73 -31.53 -9.97
N ASN A 254 -24.18 -30.31 -9.96
CA ASN A 254 -23.04 -29.94 -9.08
C ASN A 254 -23.35 -30.19 -7.58
N ALA A 255 -24.63 -30.39 -7.27
CA ALA A 255 -25.22 -30.60 -5.95
C ALA A 255 -25.61 -32.06 -5.65
N THR A 256 -25.29 -33.03 -6.53
CA THR A 256 -25.70 -34.43 -6.37
C THR A 256 -24.56 -35.38 -6.63
N SER A 257 -24.45 -36.46 -5.84
CA SER A 257 -23.46 -37.52 -6.05
C SER A 257 -23.74 -38.38 -7.30
N SER A 258 -24.95 -38.30 -7.85
CA SER A 258 -25.32 -38.95 -9.11
C SER A 258 -24.58 -38.35 -10.30
N VAL A 259 -24.10 -39.19 -11.22
CA VAL A 259 -23.48 -38.76 -12.46
C VAL A 259 -24.57 -38.45 -13.50
N GLY A 260 -25.03 -37.20 -13.54
CA GLY A 260 -26.02 -36.76 -14.54
C GLY A 260 -25.37 -36.07 -15.73
N ARG A 261 -25.93 -36.27 -16.93
CA ARG A 261 -25.49 -35.64 -18.18
C ARG A 261 -26.67 -35.27 -19.07
N THR A 262 -26.53 -34.17 -19.80
CA THR A 262 -27.44 -33.77 -20.88
C THR A 262 -26.65 -33.53 -22.15
N THR A 263 -27.20 -33.92 -23.30
CA THR A 263 -26.62 -33.59 -24.60
C THR A 263 -26.64 -32.07 -24.82
N ALA A 264 -25.53 -31.52 -25.28
CA ALA A 264 -25.37 -30.10 -25.57
C ALA A 264 -24.30 -29.92 -26.67
N ARG A 265 -24.23 -28.74 -27.29
CA ARG A 265 -23.12 -28.39 -28.22
C ARG A 265 -22.86 -29.44 -29.30
N PRO A 266 -23.79 -29.62 -30.25
CA PRO A 266 -23.68 -30.65 -31.28
C PRO A 266 -22.49 -30.46 -32.23
N TRP A 267 -21.83 -29.29 -32.23
CA TRP A 267 -20.60 -29.03 -33.00
C TRP A 267 -19.33 -29.28 -32.18
N GLY A 268 -19.37 -30.20 -31.21
CA GLY A 268 -18.27 -30.47 -30.28
C GLY A 268 -18.36 -29.52 -29.09
N MET A 269 -17.80 -28.32 -29.20
CA MET A 269 -17.69 -27.38 -28.08
C MET A 269 -18.67 -26.20 -28.18
N THR A 270 -19.45 -26.11 -29.25
CA THR A 270 -20.32 -24.97 -29.58
C THR A 270 -21.70 -25.42 -30.06
N ASN A 271 -22.70 -24.54 -30.01
CA ASN A 271 -24.04 -24.79 -30.58
C ASN A 271 -24.15 -24.37 -32.05
N THR A 272 -23.24 -23.50 -32.49
CA THR A 272 -23.09 -23.04 -33.86
C THR A 272 -21.85 -23.65 -34.53
N TRP A 273 -21.87 -23.68 -35.87
CA TRP A 273 -20.81 -24.27 -36.69
C TRP A 273 -19.44 -23.61 -36.45
N VAL A 274 -18.37 -24.41 -36.47
CA VAL A 274 -16.97 -23.96 -36.44
C VAL A 274 -16.16 -24.68 -37.53
N THR A 275 -15.03 -24.11 -37.91
CA THR A 275 -14.21 -24.59 -39.02
C THR A 275 -13.48 -25.87 -38.61
N TYR A 276 -13.79 -26.95 -39.33
CA TYR A 276 -13.17 -28.26 -39.16
C TYR A 276 -12.36 -28.65 -40.40
N GLU A 277 -11.27 -29.39 -40.17
CA GLU A 277 -10.49 -30.06 -41.22
C GLU A 277 -10.21 -31.53 -40.84
N PRO A 278 -10.70 -32.52 -41.61
CA PRO A 278 -11.52 -32.39 -42.82
C PRO A 278 -12.86 -31.66 -42.58
N ALA A 279 -13.39 -31.00 -43.60
CA ALA A 279 -14.65 -30.27 -43.48
C ALA A 279 -15.82 -31.21 -43.21
N ILE A 280 -16.81 -30.73 -42.44
CA ILE A 280 -18.06 -31.42 -42.13
C ILE A 280 -19.25 -30.59 -42.62
N ASN A 281 -20.28 -31.24 -43.14
CA ASN A 281 -21.52 -30.60 -43.59
C ASN A 281 -22.63 -30.67 -42.53
N GLY A 282 -22.52 -31.57 -41.56
CA GLY A 282 -23.47 -31.71 -40.47
C GLY A 282 -22.87 -32.28 -39.19
N THR A 283 -23.58 -32.10 -38.08
CA THR A 283 -23.14 -32.56 -36.74
C THR A 283 -23.08 -34.07 -36.61
N SER A 284 -23.79 -34.82 -37.46
CA SER A 284 -23.75 -36.28 -37.51
C SER A 284 -22.40 -36.84 -37.98
N GLU A 285 -21.58 -36.03 -38.64
CA GLU A 285 -20.23 -36.43 -39.08
C GLU A 285 -19.20 -36.36 -37.93
N LEU A 286 -19.52 -35.65 -36.84
CA LEU A 286 -18.71 -35.66 -35.62
C LEU A 286 -19.06 -36.87 -34.76
N THR A 287 -18.64 -38.05 -35.22
CA THR A 287 -18.77 -39.29 -34.46
C THR A 287 -17.94 -39.22 -33.17
N HIS A 288 -18.54 -39.63 -32.07
CA HIS A 288 -17.91 -39.58 -30.75
C HIS A 288 -18.34 -40.76 -29.88
N GLU A 289 -17.49 -41.12 -28.93
CA GLU A 289 -17.77 -42.16 -27.94
C GLU A 289 -17.41 -41.67 -26.55
N LEU A 290 -17.95 -42.36 -25.54
CA LEU A 290 -17.63 -42.09 -24.16
C LEU A 290 -16.36 -42.84 -23.75
N VAL A 291 -15.35 -42.11 -23.29
CA VAL A 291 -14.03 -42.63 -22.93
C VAL A 291 -13.75 -42.42 -21.44
N GLY A 292 -13.30 -43.49 -20.77
CA GLY A 292 -12.92 -43.49 -19.36
C GLY A 292 -14.05 -43.90 -18.40
N ASP A 293 -13.67 -44.17 -17.16
CA ASP A 293 -14.61 -44.51 -16.08
C ASP A 293 -15.35 -43.26 -15.59
N ASP A 294 -16.64 -43.41 -15.33
CA ASP A 294 -17.48 -42.29 -14.91
C ASP A 294 -17.77 -42.34 -13.42
N THR A 295 -17.05 -41.52 -12.66
CA THR A 295 -17.14 -41.47 -11.21
C THR A 295 -17.36 -40.04 -10.72
N PRO A 296 -17.86 -39.83 -9.49
CA PRO A 296 -17.92 -38.49 -8.91
C PRO A 296 -16.55 -37.79 -8.81
N ALA A 297 -15.46 -38.54 -8.67
CA ALA A 297 -14.11 -37.98 -8.57
C ALA A 297 -13.50 -37.61 -9.93
N LYS A 298 -13.88 -38.34 -10.99
CA LYS A 298 -13.39 -38.14 -12.35
C LYS A 298 -14.46 -38.62 -13.31
N ARG A 299 -14.97 -37.70 -14.12
CA ARG A 299 -16.00 -37.97 -15.12
C ARG A 299 -15.37 -38.50 -16.41
N SER A 300 -16.10 -39.30 -17.15
CA SER A 300 -15.69 -39.74 -18.49
C SER A 300 -15.91 -38.66 -19.57
N CYS A 301 -15.29 -38.80 -20.73
CA CYS A 301 -15.26 -37.74 -21.76
C CYS A 301 -15.88 -38.22 -23.07
N TYR A 302 -16.65 -37.35 -23.75
CA TYR A 302 -16.97 -37.60 -25.15
C TYR A 302 -15.80 -37.17 -26.03
N MET A 303 -15.21 -38.15 -26.73
CA MET A 303 -14.06 -37.96 -27.60
C MET A 303 -14.43 -38.32 -29.03
N GLN A 304 -13.83 -37.64 -30.03
CA GLN A 304 -14.08 -37.97 -31.42
C GLN A 304 -13.57 -39.39 -31.73
N THR A 305 -14.32 -40.12 -32.56
CA THR A 305 -13.99 -41.45 -33.06
C THR A 305 -14.04 -41.49 -34.57
N GLY A 306 -13.39 -42.48 -35.18
CA GLY A 306 -13.31 -42.57 -36.64
C GLY A 306 -12.41 -41.46 -37.22
N THR A 307 -12.97 -40.61 -38.09
CA THR A 307 -12.23 -39.48 -38.66
C THR A 307 -12.12 -38.36 -37.62
N ILE A 308 -10.90 -37.97 -37.27
CA ILE A 308 -10.66 -36.87 -36.34
C ILE A 308 -10.68 -35.55 -37.11
N HIS A 309 -11.67 -34.71 -36.81
CA HIS A 309 -11.82 -33.39 -37.40
C HIS A 309 -11.11 -32.34 -36.53
N LYS A 310 -10.15 -31.63 -37.13
CA LYS A 310 -9.29 -30.64 -36.48
C LYS A 310 -9.90 -29.24 -36.53
N LEU A 311 -9.77 -28.48 -35.46
CA LEU A 311 -10.29 -27.11 -35.35
C LEU A 311 -9.24 -26.08 -35.79
N THR A 312 -8.99 -25.98 -37.09
CA THR A 312 -7.81 -25.30 -37.64
C THR A 312 -7.76 -23.79 -37.42
N GLU A 313 -8.91 -23.10 -37.46
CA GLU A 313 -8.97 -21.67 -37.16
C GLU A 313 -8.74 -21.40 -35.67
N ILE A 314 -9.40 -22.15 -34.80
CA ILE A 314 -9.24 -22.04 -33.35
C ILE A 314 -7.81 -22.37 -32.93
N ALA A 315 -7.16 -23.33 -33.58
CA ALA A 315 -5.78 -23.72 -33.30
C ALA A 315 -4.74 -22.59 -33.51
N LYS A 316 -5.10 -21.50 -34.21
CA LYS A 316 -4.25 -20.31 -34.35
C LYS A 316 -4.11 -19.52 -33.05
N VAL A 317 -5.01 -19.73 -32.08
CA VAL A 317 -5.06 -19.02 -30.80
C VAL A 317 -4.67 -19.97 -29.68
N LYS A 318 -3.80 -19.52 -28.76
CA LYS A 318 -3.45 -20.29 -27.57
C LYS A 318 -4.64 -20.37 -26.61
N TYR A 319 -4.89 -21.56 -26.08
CA TYR A 319 -5.95 -21.82 -25.12
C TYR A 319 -5.37 -22.23 -23.77
N VAL A 320 -5.80 -21.56 -22.70
CA VAL A 320 -5.46 -21.95 -21.33
C VAL A 320 -6.75 -22.13 -20.53
N ALA A 321 -6.88 -23.25 -19.83
CA ALA A 321 -7.91 -23.48 -18.82
C ALA A 321 -7.31 -23.37 -17.42
N LEU A 322 -8.03 -22.70 -16.51
CA LEU A 322 -7.67 -22.58 -15.10
C LEU A 322 -8.77 -23.21 -14.26
N THR A 323 -8.39 -24.07 -13.31
CA THR A 323 -9.36 -24.80 -12.49
C THR A 323 -8.99 -24.77 -11.01
N GLY A 324 -9.94 -24.37 -10.17
CA GLY A 324 -9.83 -24.46 -8.71
C GLY A 324 -9.89 -25.92 -8.25
N SER A 325 -9.12 -26.26 -7.23
CA SER A 325 -8.98 -27.67 -6.80
C SER A 325 -10.25 -28.24 -6.19
N ALA A 326 -11.10 -27.37 -5.64
CA ALA A 326 -12.39 -27.73 -5.06
C ALA A 326 -13.58 -27.59 -6.01
N SER A 327 -13.38 -27.07 -7.22
CA SER A 327 -14.45 -26.85 -8.18
C SER A 327 -14.95 -28.18 -8.77
N PRO A 328 -16.24 -28.32 -9.11
CA PRO A 328 -16.71 -29.50 -9.85
C PRO A 328 -15.98 -29.68 -11.18
N HIS A 329 -15.45 -28.60 -11.77
CA HIS A 329 -14.65 -28.64 -13.01
C HIS A 329 -13.42 -29.53 -12.89
N ILE A 330 -12.80 -29.67 -11.70
CA ILE A 330 -11.63 -30.55 -11.54
C ILE A 330 -11.92 -32.01 -11.92
N THR A 331 -13.20 -32.42 -11.86
CA THR A 331 -13.65 -33.77 -12.18
C THR A 331 -13.75 -34.02 -13.69
N TYR A 332 -13.88 -32.98 -14.52
CA TYR A 332 -14.16 -33.13 -15.95
C TYR A 332 -13.42 -32.17 -16.89
N GLU A 333 -12.65 -31.20 -16.40
CA GLU A 333 -11.96 -30.22 -17.26
C GLU A 333 -10.93 -30.88 -18.19
N HIS A 334 -10.39 -32.04 -17.78
CA HIS A 334 -9.54 -32.85 -18.64
C HIS A 334 -10.25 -33.22 -19.96
N CYS A 335 -11.57 -33.39 -19.98
CA CYS A 335 -12.31 -33.66 -21.21
C CYS A 335 -12.24 -32.50 -22.23
N VAL A 336 -12.26 -31.25 -21.75
CA VAL A 336 -12.11 -30.06 -22.61
C VAL A 336 -10.72 -30.04 -23.21
N ILE A 337 -9.70 -30.29 -22.40
CA ILE A 337 -8.29 -30.25 -22.80
C ILE A 337 -7.96 -31.38 -23.76
N ASP A 338 -8.37 -32.60 -23.43
CA ASP A 338 -8.15 -33.79 -24.25
C ASP A 338 -8.83 -33.63 -25.62
N PHE A 339 -10.05 -33.10 -25.67
CA PHE A 339 -10.76 -32.86 -26.93
C PHE A 339 -10.08 -31.78 -27.77
N LEU A 340 -9.68 -30.65 -27.16
CA LEU A 340 -8.95 -29.59 -27.86
C LEU A 340 -7.62 -30.12 -28.45
N GLN A 341 -6.86 -30.88 -27.66
CA GLN A 341 -5.62 -31.51 -28.13
C GLN A 341 -5.88 -32.53 -29.24
N GLN A 342 -6.92 -33.36 -29.10
CA GLN A 342 -7.36 -34.29 -30.13
C GLN A 342 -7.74 -33.54 -31.42
N ALA A 343 -8.40 -32.39 -31.30
CA ALA A 343 -8.77 -31.51 -32.41
C ALA A 343 -7.62 -30.61 -32.91
N GLY A 344 -6.39 -30.77 -32.41
CA GLY A 344 -5.20 -30.04 -32.89
C GLY A 344 -5.05 -28.62 -32.35
N VAL A 345 -5.80 -28.24 -31.33
CA VAL A 345 -5.67 -26.93 -30.66
C VAL A 345 -4.63 -27.03 -29.54
N PRO A 346 -3.63 -26.12 -29.49
CA PRO A 346 -2.66 -26.07 -28.40
C PRO A 346 -3.32 -25.56 -27.11
N ALA A 347 -3.71 -26.49 -26.25
CA ALA A 347 -4.39 -26.22 -24.98
C ALA A 347 -3.52 -26.59 -23.77
N GLU A 348 -3.40 -25.65 -22.82
CA GLU A 348 -2.76 -25.86 -21.51
C GLU A 348 -3.81 -25.92 -20.40
N TRP A 349 -3.60 -26.81 -19.43
CA TRP A 349 -4.42 -26.91 -18.23
C TRP A 349 -3.61 -26.52 -16.99
N ILE A 350 -3.98 -25.39 -16.39
CA ILE A 350 -3.40 -24.92 -15.13
C ILE A 350 -4.36 -25.27 -13.99
N LYS A 351 -4.00 -26.29 -13.22
CA LYS A 351 -4.63 -26.55 -11.93
C LYS A 351 -4.00 -25.63 -10.90
N LEU A 352 -4.84 -24.84 -10.21
CA LEU A 352 -4.33 -23.87 -9.23
C LEU A 352 -3.54 -24.55 -8.11
N ALA A 353 -3.95 -25.74 -7.68
CA ALA A 353 -3.24 -26.53 -6.67
C ALA A 353 -1.79 -26.86 -7.06
N ASP A 354 -1.54 -27.17 -8.34
CA ASP A 354 -0.19 -27.53 -8.84
C ASP A 354 0.76 -26.32 -8.82
N ARG A 355 0.22 -25.10 -8.73
CA ARG A 355 0.97 -23.85 -8.62
C ARG A 355 1.08 -23.34 -7.18
N SER A 356 0.83 -24.20 -6.19
CA SER A 356 0.75 -23.83 -4.76
C SER A 356 -0.31 -22.78 -4.43
N ILE A 357 -1.27 -22.55 -5.34
CA ILE A 357 -2.48 -21.76 -5.09
C ILE A 357 -3.52 -22.74 -4.54
N LEU A 358 -3.32 -23.14 -3.29
CA LEU A 358 -4.09 -24.18 -2.64
C LEU A 358 -5.34 -23.62 -1.94
N VAL A 359 -6.46 -24.30 -2.13
CA VAL A 359 -7.66 -24.12 -1.32
C VAL A 359 -7.48 -25.01 -0.07
N LEU A 360 -6.70 -24.54 0.93
CA LEU A 360 -6.46 -25.31 2.16
C LEU A 360 -7.09 -24.63 3.39
N LYS A 361 -7.95 -25.37 4.10
CA LYS A 361 -8.23 -25.19 5.53
C LYS A 361 -7.03 -25.81 6.23
N LEU A 362 -6.07 -24.99 6.62
CA LEU A 362 -5.18 -25.41 7.68
C LEU A 362 -6.01 -25.42 8.98
N ASN A 363 -6.18 -26.61 9.56
CA ASN A 363 -6.71 -26.77 10.91
C ASN A 363 -6.02 -25.78 11.85
N GLY A 364 -6.75 -24.77 12.32
CA GLY A 364 -6.35 -23.87 13.40
C GLY A 364 -5.24 -22.86 13.13
N THR A 365 -4.69 -22.78 11.92
CA THR A 365 -3.64 -21.80 11.56
C THR A 365 -3.87 -21.31 10.14
N THR A 366 -4.41 -20.12 9.94
CA THR A 366 -4.67 -19.58 8.60
C THR A 366 -3.39 -19.49 7.77
N ALA A 367 -3.28 -20.34 6.74
CA ALA A 367 -2.25 -20.25 5.71
C ALA A 367 -2.46 -18.96 4.92
N ARG A 368 -1.40 -18.18 4.81
CA ARG A 368 -1.34 -17.02 3.92
C ARG A 368 -1.37 -17.48 2.47
N GLN A 369 -2.28 -16.86 1.73
CA GLN A 369 -2.11 -16.46 0.34
C GLN A 369 -0.72 -15.82 0.18
N SER A 370 0.18 -16.51 -0.50
CA SER A 370 1.54 -16.05 -0.80
C SER A 370 1.52 -14.97 -1.87
N ASP A 371 2.36 -13.96 -1.63
CA ASP A 371 2.93 -13.01 -2.59
C ASP A 371 1.96 -12.06 -3.32
N ALA A 372 1.41 -11.10 -2.59
CA ALA A 372 1.09 -9.78 -3.12
C ALA A 372 1.44 -8.71 -2.06
N PRO A 373 2.09 -7.59 -2.43
CA PRO A 373 2.46 -6.54 -1.50
C PRO A 373 1.20 -5.97 -0.85
N ARG A 374 1.09 -6.13 0.48
CA ARG A 374 0.07 -5.49 1.30
C ARG A 374 0.25 -3.98 1.20
N LEU A 375 -0.64 -3.33 0.47
CA LEU A 375 -0.76 -1.88 0.46
C LEU A 375 -2.03 -1.49 1.18
N LEU A 376 -1.82 -0.84 2.33
CA LEU A 376 -2.84 -0.20 3.14
C LEU A 376 -3.57 0.89 2.34
N PRO A 377 -4.87 1.08 2.55
CA PRO A 377 -5.68 2.04 1.80
C PRO A 377 -5.45 3.46 2.35
N LEU A 378 -4.85 4.32 1.54
CA LEU A 378 -4.82 5.77 1.67
C LEU A 378 -4.33 6.35 0.35
N ASP A 379 -5.12 7.23 -0.27
CA ASP A 379 -4.87 7.90 -1.56
C ASP A 379 -3.52 8.64 -1.61
N PHE A 380 -2.45 7.88 -1.81
CA PHE A 380 -1.11 8.34 -2.06
C PHE A 380 -0.44 7.27 -2.95
N PRO A 381 0.15 7.64 -4.10
CA PRO A 381 0.87 6.70 -4.98
C PRO A 381 1.79 5.80 -4.15
N GLN A 382 2.03 4.54 -4.52
CA GLN A 382 2.95 3.66 -3.78
C GLN A 382 4.36 4.27 -3.61
N ALA A 383 4.72 5.22 -4.47
CA ALA A 383 5.93 6.02 -4.36
C ALA A 383 5.88 7.11 -3.27
N ALA A 384 4.73 7.45 -2.69
CA ALA A 384 4.54 8.58 -1.80
C ALA A 384 5.28 8.47 -0.46
N PRO A 385 5.25 7.35 0.29
CA PRO A 385 6.11 7.26 1.49
C PRO A 385 7.60 7.39 1.14
N PRO A 386 8.16 6.65 0.15
CA PRO A 386 9.54 6.84 -0.30
C PRO A 386 9.86 8.27 -0.79
N LEU A 387 8.97 8.90 -1.56
CA LEU A 387 9.13 10.25 -2.09
C LEU A 387 9.05 11.31 -0.99
N SER A 388 8.17 11.14 0.00
CA SER A 388 8.09 12.03 1.17
C SER A 388 9.31 11.89 2.07
N TYR A 389 9.87 10.68 2.25
CA TYR A 389 11.15 10.50 2.93
C TYR A 389 12.30 11.13 2.15
N GLY A 390 12.33 10.96 0.81
CA GLY A 390 13.29 11.61 -0.06
C GLY A 390 13.22 13.13 -0.01
N ALA A 391 12.02 13.71 -0.10
CA ALA A 391 11.78 15.14 0.03
C ALA A 391 12.18 15.67 1.41
N SER A 392 11.89 14.91 2.47
CA SER A 392 12.30 15.22 3.83
C SER A 392 13.82 15.28 3.95
N PHE A 393 14.53 14.25 3.47
CA PHE A 393 16.00 14.22 3.41
C PHE A 393 16.55 15.42 2.63
N LEU A 394 16.00 15.71 1.45
CA LEU A 394 16.42 16.87 0.65
C LEU A 394 16.25 18.18 1.41
N GLY A 395 15.21 18.32 2.24
CA GLY A 395 15.01 19.51 3.08
C GLY A 395 16.13 19.70 4.10
N TRP A 396 16.48 18.63 4.83
CA TRP A 396 17.61 18.62 5.76
C TRP A 396 18.95 18.86 5.05
N PHE A 397 19.15 18.27 3.87
CA PHE A 397 20.34 18.46 3.06
C PHE A 397 20.47 19.90 2.57
N THR A 398 19.40 20.50 2.05
CA THR A 398 19.36 21.92 1.68
C THR A 398 19.72 22.78 2.89
N ALA A 399 19.10 22.53 4.04
CA ALA A 399 19.38 23.28 5.26
C ALA A 399 20.87 23.25 5.60
N ALA A 400 21.55 22.11 5.55
CA ALA A 400 22.97 22.05 5.88
C ALA A 400 23.85 22.87 4.93
N LEU A 401 23.50 22.94 3.63
CA LEU A 401 24.22 23.76 2.65
C LEU A 401 24.00 25.26 2.86
N THR A 402 22.77 25.66 3.20
CA THR A 402 22.37 27.06 3.30
C THR A 402 22.54 27.63 4.71
N ASN A 403 22.52 26.80 5.75
CA ASN A 403 22.52 27.22 7.16
C ASN A 403 23.74 28.07 7.50
N THR A 404 24.92 27.67 7.02
CA THR A 404 26.16 28.42 7.24
C THR A 404 26.10 29.80 6.59
N HIS A 405 25.61 29.88 5.35
CA HIS A 405 25.48 31.15 4.63
C HIS A 405 24.42 32.07 5.25
N LEU A 406 23.25 31.52 5.60
CA LEU A 406 22.18 32.27 6.24
C LEU A 406 22.57 32.75 7.64
N SER A 407 23.31 31.96 8.42
CA SER A 407 23.80 32.34 9.77
C SER A 407 24.77 33.53 9.75
N GLN A 408 25.41 33.81 8.60
CA GLN A 408 26.26 35.00 8.43
C GLN A 408 25.42 36.28 8.27
N HIS A 409 24.18 36.16 7.79
CA HIS A 409 23.30 37.28 7.47
C HIS A 409 22.12 37.43 8.43
N LEU A 410 21.73 36.36 9.11
CA LEU A 410 20.61 36.31 10.03
C LEU A 410 21.10 36.03 11.45
N ASP A 411 20.50 36.72 12.42
CA ASP A 411 20.73 36.47 13.83
C ASP A 411 19.82 35.33 14.35
N LEU A 412 20.03 34.88 15.59
CA LEU A 412 19.38 33.68 16.15
C LEU A 412 17.86 33.72 16.02
N GLY A 413 17.22 34.80 16.49
CA GLY A 413 15.77 34.98 16.42
C GLY A 413 15.26 34.96 14.98
N ALA A 414 15.98 35.62 14.07
CA ALA A 414 15.62 35.62 12.65
C ALA A 414 15.68 34.22 12.02
N MET A 415 16.67 33.39 12.39
CA MET A 415 16.76 31.99 11.93
C MET A 415 15.64 31.11 12.50
N LEU A 416 15.30 31.27 13.79
CA LEU A 416 14.23 30.52 14.43
C LEU A 416 12.85 30.87 13.83
N VAL A 417 12.61 32.15 13.56
CA VAL A 417 11.39 32.64 12.91
C VAL A 417 11.33 32.19 11.45
N LEU A 418 12.43 32.24 10.70
CA LEU A 418 12.48 31.72 9.32
C LEU A 418 12.05 30.24 9.29
N GLY A 419 12.64 29.41 10.17
CA GLY A 419 12.27 28.01 10.27
C GLY A 419 10.82 27.78 10.70
N ALA A 420 10.28 28.62 11.60
CA ALA A 420 8.88 28.58 12.04
C ALA A 420 7.93 28.89 10.88
N VAL A 421 8.23 29.95 10.13
CA VAL A 421 7.42 30.42 8.99
C VAL A 421 7.41 29.39 7.88
N LEU A 422 8.55 28.79 7.54
CA LEU A 422 8.62 27.72 6.54
C LEU A 422 7.72 26.53 6.90
N GLN A 423 7.70 26.13 8.17
CA GLN A 423 6.78 25.07 8.63
C GLN A 423 5.32 25.50 8.53
N VAL A 424 4.97 26.74 8.91
CA VAL A 424 3.60 27.28 8.76
C VAL A 424 3.16 27.32 7.30
N VAL A 425 4.02 27.79 6.39
CA VAL A 425 3.76 27.80 4.95
C VAL A 425 3.50 26.37 4.45
N ALA A 426 4.33 25.42 4.85
CA ALA A 426 4.17 24.03 4.45
C ALA A 426 2.85 23.42 4.95
N GLN A 427 2.47 23.66 6.20
CA GLN A 427 1.18 23.16 6.73
C GLN A 427 -0.01 23.89 6.11
N GLY A 428 0.07 25.20 5.87
CA GLY A 428 -0.97 25.98 5.20
C GLY A 428 -1.26 25.47 3.79
N LEU A 429 -0.22 25.05 3.08
CA LEU A 429 -0.33 24.40 1.77
C LEU A 429 -0.96 23.00 1.83
N ARG A 430 -1.18 22.40 3.00
CA ARG A 430 -1.78 21.06 3.21
C ARG A 430 -3.19 21.08 3.79
N VAL A 431 -3.75 22.25 4.13
CA VAL A 431 -5.08 22.40 4.77
C VAL A 431 -6.24 22.40 3.75
N TRP A 432 -5.96 22.01 2.51
CA TRP A 432 -6.93 21.85 1.44
C TRP A 432 -6.57 20.61 0.59
N SER A 433 -7.34 20.34 -0.45
CA SER A 433 -7.10 19.21 -1.37
C SER A 433 -5.89 19.47 -2.28
N THR A 434 -4.68 19.43 -1.71
CA THR A 434 -3.42 19.76 -2.36
C THR A 434 -3.03 18.72 -3.43
N PRO A 435 -2.64 19.13 -4.66
CA PRO A 435 -2.10 18.23 -5.67
C PRO A 435 -0.90 17.43 -5.16
N PHE A 436 -0.78 16.15 -5.55
CA PHE A 436 0.21 15.23 -5.01
C PHE A 436 1.66 15.73 -5.08
N GLY A 437 2.09 16.30 -6.21
CA GLY A 437 3.45 16.84 -6.35
C GLY A 437 3.73 18.00 -5.38
N LEU A 438 2.74 18.88 -5.19
CA LEU A 438 2.82 19.97 -4.22
C LEU A 438 2.81 19.43 -2.79
N PHE A 439 2.01 18.41 -2.50
CA PHE A 439 2.01 17.71 -1.21
C PHE A 439 3.37 17.11 -0.88
N VAL A 440 4.03 16.40 -1.80
CA VAL A 440 5.40 15.89 -1.59
C VAL A 440 6.39 17.05 -1.37
N PHE A 441 6.29 18.11 -2.17
CA PHE A 441 7.15 19.29 -2.02
C PHE A 441 7.02 19.97 -0.65
N THR A 442 5.83 19.98 -0.04
CA THR A 442 5.68 20.52 1.32
C THR A 442 6.47 19.76 2.39
N PHE A 443 6.84 18.49 2.19
CA PHE A 443 7.73 17.76 3.12
C PHE A 443 9.15 18.31 3.08
N TRP A 444 9.63 18.71 1.90
CA TRP A 444 10.89 19.42 1.75
C TRP A 444 10.87 20.76 2.51
N ILE A 445 9.82 21.58 2.32
CA ILE A 445 9.68 22.87 3.04
C ILE A 445 9.61 22.65 4.56
N THR A 446 8.79 21.70 5.02
CA THR A 446 8.63 21.39 6.45
C THR A 446 9.97 21.00 7.07
N CYS A 447 10.70 20.08 6.44
CA CYS A 447 11.97 19.58 6.96
C CYS A 447 13.08 20.63 6.89
N LEU A 448 13.09 21.48 5.86
CA LEU A 448 13.99 22.63 5.77
C LEU A 448 13.77 23.59 6.96
N GLY A 449 12.51 23.90 7.27
CA GLY A 449 12.16 24.74 8.41
C GLY A 449 12.48 24.09 9.77
N GLN A 450 12.21 22.80 9.92
CA GLN A 450 12.58 22.02 11.11
C GLN A 450 14.10 22.01 11.30
N ALA A 451 14.88 21.82 10.24
CA ALA A 451 16.34 21.77 10.33
C ALA A 451 16.95 23.09 10.83
N TYR A 452 16.44 24.25 10.37
CA TYR A 452 16.89 25.54 10.90
C TYR A 452 16.50 25.70 12.37
N GLN A 453 15.25 25.39 12.74
CA GLN A 453 14.83 25.49 14.14
C GLN A 453 15.62 24.57 15.04
N ASP A 454 15.76 23.29 14.68
CA ASP A 454 16.47 22.30 15.48
C ASP A 454 17.95 22.69 15.65
N THR A 455 18.63 23.09 14.57
CA THR A 455 20.05 23.48 14.66
C THR A 455 20.24 24.64 15.64
N HIS A 456 19.43 25.69 15.51
CA HIS A 456 19.60 26.91 16.28
C HIS A 456 19.04 26.80 17.70
N ALA A 457 17.92 26.10 17.91
CA ALA A 457 17.37 25.84 19.24
C ALA A 457 18.30 24.92 20.05
N ASN A 458 18.92 23.92 19.43
CA ASN A 458 19.93 23.09 20.07
C ASN A 458 21.19 23.89 20.42
N ALA A 459 21.69 24.71 19.50
CA ALA A 459 22.84 25.56 19.76
C ALA A 459 22.56 26.55 20.91
N TYR A 460 21.37 27.13 20.95
CA TYR A 460 20.93 28.02 22.04
C TYR A 460 20.81 27.28 23.38
N ALA A 461 20.10 26.15 23.41
CA ALA A 461 19.92 25.34 24.62
C ALA A 461 21.24 24.77 25.17
N ALA A 462 22.19 24.46 24.29
CA ALA A 462 23.53 23.99 24.67
C ALA A 462 24.38 25.05 25.37
N VAL A 463 24.13 26.34 25.09
CA VAL A 463 24.88 27.48 25.66
C VAL A 463 24.14 28.12 26.85
N ALA A 464 22.93 27.66 27.17
CA ALA A 464 22.17 28.14 28.33
C ALA A 464 22.96 27.93 29.64
N ALA A 465 23.22 29.03 30.37
CA ALA A 465 24.23 29.11 31.43
C ALA A 465 24.05 28.12 32.61
N LYS A 466 22.84 27.61 32.87
CA LYS A 466 22.58 26.60 33.90
C LYS A 466 21.65 25.50 33.38
N GLY A 467 22.13 24.25 33.45
CA GLY A 467 21.31 23.08 33.16
C GLY A 467 21.10 22.77 31.68
N ALA A 468 22.05 23.11 30.79
CA ALA A 468 21.97 22.85 29.34
C ALA A 468 21.51 21.42 28.99
N HIS A 469 21.96 20.40 29.71
CA HIS A 469 21.55 19.00 29.51
C HIS A 469 20.05 18.75 29.83
N LYS A 470 19.47 19.48 30.79
CA LYS A 470 18.02 19.43 31.10
C LYS A 470 17.21 20.12 30.03
N TRP A 471 17.67 21.27 29.54
CA TRP A 471 17.00 22.01 28.47
C TRP A 471 17.06 21.26 27.13
N LEU A 472 18.22 20.69 26.78
CA LEU A 472 18.36 19.79 25.64
C LEU A 472 17.46 18.55 25.78
N GLY A 473 17.40 17.96 26.97
CA GLY A 473 16.46 16.88 27.27
C GLY A 473 15.01 17.29 27.05
N PHE A 474 14.61 18.46 27.57
CA PHE A 474 13.25 18.98 27.49
C PHE A 474 12.80 19.29 26.06
N ILE A 475 13.60 20.00 25.25
CA ILE A 475 13.22 20.32 23.86
C ILE A 475 13.03 19.05 23.03
N HIS A 476 13.86 18.03 23.24
CA HIS A 476 13.72 16.75 22.57
C HIS A 476 12.61 15.88 23.17
N ALA A 477 12.26 16.06 24.44
CA ALA A 477 11.08 15.45 25.03
C ALA A 477 9.81 15.95 24.31
N MET A 478 9.73 17.24 23.98
CA MET A 478 8.59 17.79 23.24
C MET A 478 8.41 17.17 21.84
N TYR A 479 9.51 16.82 21.17
CA TYR A 479 9.44 16.02 19.94
C TYR A 479 8.74 14.66 20.17
N MET A 480 9.12 13.93 21.22
CA MET A 480 8.48 12.65 21.56
C MET A 480 7.05 12.81 22.05
N ALA A 481 6.71 13.94 22.69
CA ALA A 481 5.33 14.28 23.04
C ALA A 481 4.48 14.43 21.77
N GLY A 482 5.02 15.07 20.73
CA GLY A 482 4.39 15.13 19.41
C GLY A 482 4.17 13.73 18.80
N CYS A 483 5.18 12.86 18.84
CA CYS A 483 5.07 11.46 18.38
C CYS A 483 4.04 10.64 19.19
N LEU A 484 3.88 10.94 20.47
CA LEU A 484 2.91 10.29 21.35
C LEU A 484 1.48 10.79 21.06
N ILE A 485 1.28 12.10 20.91
CA ILE A 485 -0.04 12.73 20.74
C ILE A 485 -0.55 12.56 19.29
N GLY A 486 0.34 12.54 18.30
CA GLY A 486 0.00 12.45 16.88
C GLY A 486 -1.03 11.36 16.54
N PRO A 487 -0.81 10.08 16.95
CA PRO A 487 -1.78 9.01 16.77
C PRO A 487 -3.15 9.28 17.42
N PHE A 488 -3.20 9.92 18.59
CA PHE A 488 -4.46 10.28 19.24
C PHE A 488 -5.16 11.47 18.58
N ALA A 489 -4.41 12.41 17.99
CA ALA A 489 -4.96 13.56 17.27
C ALA A 489 -5.52 13.17 15.89
N VAL A 490 -4.90 12.20 15.21
CA VAL A 490 -5.36 11.73 13.90
C VAL A 490 -6.57 10.78 14.01
N SER A 491 -6.68 10.04 15.11
CA SER A 491 -7.74 9.01 15.28
C SER A 491 -9.17 9.57 15.14
N PRO A 492 -9.54 10.70 15.78
CA PRO A 492 -10.86 11.33 15.61
C PRO A 492 -11.14 11.77 14.16
N ILE A 493 -10.14 12.31 13.47
CA ILE A 493 -10.23 12.80 12.08
C ILE A 493 -10.39 11.63 11.11
N ALA A 494 -9.69 10.53 11.37
CA ALA A 494 -9.88 9.29 10.65
C ALA A 494 -11.29 8.70 10.87
N SER A 495 -11.89 8.92 12.06
CA SER A 495 -13.21 8.40 12.43
C SER A 495 -14.40 9.30 12.06
N SER A 496 -14.19 10.57 11.69
CA SER A 496 -15.27 11.55 11.45
C SER A 496 -15.89 11.52 10.04
N ARG A 497 -15.81 10.39 9.31
CA ARG A 497 -16.41 10.25 7.97
C ARG A 497 -17.94 10.14 8.05
N GLY A 498 -18.61 11.28 8.24
CA GLY A 498 -20.06 11.44 8.15
C GLY A 498 -20.52 11.78 6.72
N SER A 499 -21.28 10.85 6.13
CA SER A 499 -22.42 10.97 5.19
C SER A 499 -22.56 12.02 4.06
N SER A 500 -21.72 13.03 3.82
CA SER A 500 -22.10 14.06 2.81
C SER A 500 -21.02 14.92 2.13
N SER A 501 -19.72 14.66 2.31
CA SER A 501 -18.68 15.46 1.61
C SER A 501 -17.65 14.60 0.88
N SER A 502 -17.58 14.79 -0.44
CA SER A 502 -16.69 14.17 -1.43
C SER A 502 -15.22 14.58 -1.29
N SER A 503 -14.80 15.11 -0.14
CA SER A 503 -13.45 15.58 0.15
C SER A 503 -12.83 14.74 1.27
N SER A 504 -11.65 14.18 1.01
CA SER A 504 -10.86 13.45 2.01
C SER A 504 -10.56 14.35 3.23
N PRO A 505 -11.03 14.03 4.45
CA PRO A 505 -10.84 14.91 5.63
C PRO A 505 -9.38 14.92 6.15
N TRP A 506 -8.45 14.22 5.50
CA TRP A 506 -7.05 14.16 5.92
C TRP A 506 -6.37 15.54 5.94
N TYR A 507 -6.85 16.50 5.13
CA TYR A 507 -6.36 17.88 5.21
C TYR A 507 -6.65 18.55 6.55
N LEU A 508 -7.72 18.12 7.26
CA LEU A 508 -8.08 18.62 8.58
C LEU A 508 -7.01 18.27 9.62
N PHE A 509 -6.30 17.15 9.47
CA PHE A 509 -5.18 16.84 10.36
C PHE A 509 -4.14 17.94 10.33
N TYR A 510 -3.86 18.51 9.16
CA TYR A 510 -2.86 19.57 9.00
C TYR A 510 -3.29 20.92 9.60
N THR A 511 -4.55 21.09 9.99
CA THR A 511 -4.99 22.28 10.76
C THR A 511 -4.36 22.32 12.16
N ILE A 512 -4.13 21.14 12.77
CA ILE A 512 -3.51 21.02 14.10
C ILE A 512 -2.04 21.48 14.09
N PRO A 513 -1.14 20.92 13.25
CA PRO A 513 0.24 21.40 13.16
C PRO A 513 0.32 22.80 12.57
N LEU A 514 -0.65 23.25 11.76
CA LEU A 514 -0.73 24.66 11.34
C LEU A 514 -0.97 25.58 12.53
N GLY A 515 -1.96 25.30 13.38
CA GLY A 515 -2.24 26.09 14.59
C GLY A 515 -1.07 26.11 15.56
N LEU A 516 -0.43 24.96 15.81
CA LEU A 516 0.79 24.87 16.61
C LEU A 516 1.95 25.64 15.98
N GLY A 517 2.09 25.60 14.65
CA GLY A 517 3.10 26.35 13.92
C GLY A 517 2.91 27.87 14.04
N VAL A 518 1.68 28.37 13.88
CA VAL A 518 1.35 29.79 14.04
C VAL A 518 1.64 30.25 15.48
N PHE A 519 1.25 29.43 16.46
CA PHE A 519 1.57 29.70 17.86
C PHE A 519 3.09 29.74 18.10
N ASN A 520 3.84 28.82 17.50
CA ASN A 520 5.30 28.81 17.57
C ASN A 520 5.94 30.06 16.93
N VAL A 521 5.42 30.54 15.79
CA VAL A 521 5.88 31.80 15.18
C VAL A 521 5.69 32.96 16.15
N ILE A 522 4.52 33.08 16.77
CA ILE A 522 4.22 34.14 17.75
C ILE A 522 5.18 34.06 18.94
N LEU A 523 5.40 32.86 19.47
CA LEU A 523 6.34 32.65 20.58
C LEU A 523 7.78 32.99 20.17
N CYS A 524 8.23 32.60 18.98
CA CYS A 524 9.57 32.94 18.50
C CYS A 524 9.73 34.45 18.32
N LEU A 525 8.73 35.14 17.75
CA LEU A 525 8.72 36.58 17.59
C LEU A 525 8.76 37.30 18.93
N PHE A 526 8.04 36.80 19.94
CA PHE A 526 8.01 37.39 21.27
C PHE A 526 9.29 37.11 22.06
N ALA A 527 9.71 35.85 22.14
CA ALA A 527 10.83 35.41 22.98
C ALA A 527 12.20 35.80 22.44
N PHE A 528 12.32 36.03 21.12
CA PHE A 528 13.58 36.39 20.47
C PHE A 528 13.49 37.73 19.71
N SER A 529 12.54 38.60 20.08
CA SER A 529 12.33 39.92 19.44
C SER A 529 13.61 40.74 19.35
N ASP A 530 14.47 40.65 20.37
CA ASP A 530 15.76 41.32 20.49
C ASP A 530 16.75 40.97 19.37
N THR A 531 16.61 39.76 18.80
CA THR A 531 17.54 39.13 17.84
C THR A 531 16.92 38.91 16.45
N LEU A 532 15.87 39.67 16.11
CA LEU A 532 15.24 39.67 14.77
C LEU A 532 15.97 40.58 13.77
N ARG A 533 17.30 40.57 13.75
CA ARG A 533 18.11 41.50 12.94
C ARG A 533 18.81 40.79 11.79
N LEU A 534 18.93 41.50 10.66
CA LEU A 534 19.89 41.16 9.62
C LEU A 534 21.27 41.63 10.07
N LYS A 535 22.25 40.72 10.08
CA LYS A 535 23.66 41.05 10.33
C LYS A 535 24.15 41.89 9.15
N SER A 536 24.35 43.18 9.37
CA SER A 536 25.03 44.03 8.39
C SER A 536 26.48 43.56 8.27
N LYS A 537 26.95 43.31 7.05
CA LYS A 537 28.37 43.10 6.78
C LYS A 537 29.08 44.34 7.31
N ALA A 538 29.88 44.21 8.37
CA ALA A 538 30.63 45.33 8.91
C ALA A 538 31.63 45.80 7.85
N VAL A 539 31.19 46.71 6.98
CA VAL A 539 32.10 47.61 6.27
C VAL A 539 32.60 48.54 7.35
N ALA A 540 33.88 48.41 7.66
CA ALA A 540 34.63 49.45 8.31
C ALA A 540 34.47 50.73 7.49
N SER A 541 33.62 51.65 7.96
CA SER A 541 33.65 53.05 7.54
C SER A 541 33.65 53.91 8.79
N SER A 542 34.86 54.36 9.09
CA SER A 542 35.22 55.45 9.98
C SER A 542 34.31 56.69 9.89
N SER A 543 33.91 57.21 11.05
CA SER A 543 33.74 58.64 11.32
C SER A 543 33.94 58.85 12.83
N SER A 544 35.18 59.10 13.27
CA SER A 544 35.79 60.42 13.51
C SER A 544 35.58 60.92 14.94
N HIS A 545 36.63 60.83 15.77
CA HIS A 545 37.14 61.91 16.62
C HIS A 545 38.42 61.46 17.37
N GLY A 546 39.50 62.25 17.22
CA GLY A 546 40.51 62.46 18.28
C GLY A 546 41.83 61.67 18.24
N GLU A 547 42.84 62.30 17.64
CA GLU A 547 44.20 62.51 18.21
C GLU A 547 45.32 61.43 18.18
N THR A 548 46.37 61.81 17.43
CA THR A 548 47.85 61.66 17.65
C THR A 548 48.63 60.36 17.35
N ALA A 549 49.28 60.40 16.18
CA ALA A 549 50.73 60.27 15.91
C ALA A 549 51.57 58.99 16.21
N MET A 550 52.19 58.51 15.12
CA MET A 550 53.59 58.07 14.90
C MET A 550 54.01 56.57 14.90
N THR A 551 54.56 56.21 13.72
CA THR A 551 55.73 55.35 13.37
C THR A 551 55.63 53.82 13.20
N SER A 552 55.91 53.39 11.93
CA SER A 552 56.61 52.18 11.42
C SER A 552 56.13 50.78 11.88
N THR A 553 55.85 49.78 11.04
CA THR A 553 56.67 49.21 9.95
C THR A 553 55.81 48.20 9.16
N GLU A 554 56.06 48.02 7.85
CA GLU A 554 55.33 47.08 6.97
C GLU A 554 55.50 45.60 7.35
N SER A 555 54.39 44.84 7.29
CA SER A 555 54.32 43.42 6.87
C SER A 555 52.89 43.10 6.38
N PRO A 556 52.71 42.16 5.43
CA PRO A 556 51.55 42.17 4.54
C PRO A 556 50.32 41.43 5.09
N ASP A 557 49.17 42.06 4.92
CA ASP A 557 47.83 41.46 4.73
C ASP A 557 47.34 40.44 5.78
N ASP A 558 46.84 40.95 6.90
CA ASP A 558 45.82 40.28 7.72
C ASP A 558 44.54 41.13 7.68
N THR A 559 43.94 41.24 6.50
CA THR A 559 42.51 41.52 6.46
C THR A 559 41.80 40.29 7.01
N LEU A 560 41.17 40.43 8.20
CA LEU A 560 40.28 39.44 8.81
C LEU A 560 39.11 39.16 7.85
N GLU A 561 39.34 38.35 6.82
CA GLU A 561 38.31 37.85 5.94
C GLU A 561 37.41 36.92 6.76
N VAL A 562 36.16 37.35 6.98
CA VAL A 562 35.09 36.49 7.49
C VAL A 562 35.11 35.21 6.65
N PRO A 563 35.37 34.02 7.24
CA PRO A 563 35.56 32.80 6.47
C PRO A 563 34.37 32.58 5.53
N ASN A 564 34.66 32.45 4.23
CA ASN A 564 33.66 32.05 3.24
C ASN A 564 32.96 30.77 3.73
N ALA A 565 31.65 30.66 3.59
CA ALA A 565 30.84 29.54 4.10
C ALA A 565 31.41 28.17 3.68
N ILE A 566 31.99 28.08 2.48
CA ILE A 566 32.68 26.89 1.97
C ILE A 566 33.90 26.52 2.83
N GLY A 567 34.64 27.51 3.34
CA GLY A 567 35.78 27.34 4.24
C GLY A 567 35.37 26.75 5.59
N LEU A 568 34.26 27.22 6.18
CA LEU A 568 33.71 26.68 7.44
C LEU A 568 33.24 25.23 7.28
N ILE A 569 32.61 24.89 6.14
CA ILE A 569 32.23 23.51 5.81
C ILE A 569 33.46 22.62 5.66
N LYS A 570 34.48 23.07 4.91
CA LYS A 570 35.75 22.32 4.78
C LYS A 570 36.40 22.09 6.14
N LYS A 571 36.48 23.12 6.98
CA LYS A 571 37.01 23.03 8.34
C LYS A 571 36.23 22.01 9.18
N THR A 572 34.90 21.99 9.07
CA THR A 572 34.05 21.00 9.76
C THR A 572 34.43 19.57 9.37
N PHE A 573 34.61 19.27 8.08
CA PHE A 573 34.96 17.91 7.63
C PHE A 573 36.38 17.45 8.00
N THR A 574 37.26 18.36 8.41
CA THR A 574 38.60 18.00 8.93
C THR A 574 38.57 17.51 10.38
N GLN A 575 37.51 17.82 11.14
CA GLN A 575 37.41 17.43 12.55
C GLN A 575 37.10 15.95 12.70
N ARG A 576 37.83 15.24 13.57
CA ARG A 576 37.62 13.81 13.78
C ARG A 576 36.38 13.57 14.66
N SER A 577 36.15 14.43 15.63
CA SER A 577 34.91 14.42 16.45
C SER A 577 33.65 14.50 15.59
N PHE A 578 33.70 15.22 14.47
CA PHE A 578 32.57 15.36 13.56
C PHE A 578 32.13 14.01 12.97
N TRP A 579 33.08 13.23 12.45
CA TRP A 579 32.78 11.93 11.85
C TRP A 579 32.32 10.91 12.89
N ASN A 580 32.94 10.89 14.06
CA ASN A 580 32.56 9.97 15.13
C ASN A 580 31.13 10.25 15.63
N LEU A 581 30.78 11.52 15.83
CA LEU A 581 29.44 11.89 16.25
C LEU A 581 28.40 11.68 15.14
N SER A 582 28.75 11.97 13.89
CA SER A 582 27.90 11.68 12.72
C SER A 582 27.58 10.19 12.60
N LEU A 583 28.58 9.32 12.80
CA LEU A 583 28.40 7.88 12.77
C LEU A 583 27.48 7.38 13.90
N PHE A 584 27.62 7.94 15.10
CA PHE A 584 26.73 7.67 16.22
C PHE A 584 25.28 8.00 15.89
N TYR A 585 25.01 9.21 15.38
CA TYR A 585 23.64 9.61 15.01
C TYR A 585 23.08 8.85 13.82
N PHE A 586 23.91 8.50 12.83
CA PHE A 586 23.52 7.68 11.69
C PHE A 586 22.92 6.34 12.13
N PHE A 587 23.60 5.61 13.03
CA PHE A 587 23.06 4.35 13.56
C PHE A 587 21.95 4.56 14.58
N TYR A 588 22.04 5.58 15.43
CA TYR A 588 21.03 5.83 16.47
C TYR A 588 19.67 6.18 15.87
N LEU A 589 19.60 7.14 14.92
CA LEU A 589 18.33 7.45 14.23
C LEU A 589 17.87 6.30 13.35
N GLY A 590 18.81 5.62 12.68
CA GLY A 590 18.53 4.39 11.95
C GLY A 590 17.81 3.35 12.80
N SER A 591 18.34 3.05 13.99
CA SER A 591 17.73 2.10 14.93
C SER A 591 16.37 2.58 15.44
N SER A 592 16.25 3.85 15.82
CA SER A 592 15.04 4.42 16.43
C SER A 592 13.88 4.45 15.45
N ILE A 593 14.12 4.95 14.22
CA ILE A 593 13.09 5.06 13.18
C ILE A 593 12.71 3.68 12.66
N THR A 594 13.67 2.78 12.49
CA THR A 594 13.39 1.39 12.09
C THR A 594 12.57 0.68 13.18
N ALA A 595 12.89 0.87 14.46
CA ALA A 595 12.12 0.28 15.54
C ALA A 595 10.68 0.81 15.56
N SER A 596 10.49 2.13 15.51
CA SER A 596 9.14 2.72 15.54
C SER A 596 8.30 2.36 14.32
N GLY A 597 8.92 2.28 13.13
CA GLY A 597 8.21 2.02 11.87
C GLY A 597 7.77 0.57 11.69
N TRP A 598 8.52 -0.38 12.26
CA TRP A 598 8.32 -1.81 11.98
C TRP A 598 7.82 -2.62 13.19
N VAL A 599 7.71 -2.04 14.38
CA VAL A 599 7.28 -2.79 15.59
C VAL A 599 5.87 -3.38 15.44
N VAL A 600 4.92 -2.64 14.87
CA VAL A 600 3.55 -3.13 14.64
C VAL A 600 3.58 -4.29 13.65
N GLU A 601 4.29 -4.11 12.54
CA GLU A 601 4.45 -5.11 11.49
C GLU A 601 5.05 -6.41 12.04
N TYR A 602 6.07 -6.31 12.91
CA TYR A 602 6.64 -7.47 13.58
C TYR A 602 5.65 -8.14 14.55
N LEU A 603 4.98 -7.37 15.40
CA LEU A 603 4.06 -7.93 16.41
C LEU A 603 2.86 -8.60 15.76
N VAL A 604 2.34 -8.05 14.67
CA VAL A 604 1.23 -8.63 13.91
C VAL A 604 1.70 -9.86 13.12
N ASN A 605 2.79 -9.75 12.36
CA ASN A 605 3.18 -10.81 11.42
C ASN A 605 4.03 -11.93 12.02
N VAL A 606 4.77 -11.67 13.10
CA VAL A 606 5.69 -12.66 13.72
C VAL A 606 5.18 -13.10 15.10
N ARG A 607 4.42 -12.25 15.80
CA ARG A 607 3.86 -12.57 17.13
C ARG A 607 2.35 -12.80 17.13
N ASN A 608 1.69 -12.80 15.97
CA ASN A 608 0.24 -13.00 15.82
C ASN A 608 -0.60 -12.06 16.71
N GLY A 609 -0.11 -10.84 16.96
CA GLY A 609 -0.82 -9.84 17.73
C GLY A 609 -2.03 -9.30 16.96
N ASN A 610 -3.14 -9.06 17.67
CA ASN A 610 -4.32 -8.43 17.08
C ASN A 610 -4.00 -6.98 16.67
N ILE A 611 -4.28 -6.61 15.42
CA ILE A 611 -3.99 -5.29 14.85
C ILE A 611 -4.59 -4.13 15.67
N SER A 612 -5.76 -4.32 16.27
CA SER A 612 -6.44 -3.30 17.09
C SER A 612 -5.70 -3.00 18.39
N ALA A 613 -5.01 -3.99 18.97
CA ALA A 613 -4.22 -3.83 20.19
C ALA A 613 -2.76 -3.42 19.88
N MET A 614 -2.19 -3.92 18.78
CA MET A 614 -0.79 -3.68 18.44
C MET A 614 -0.52 -2.27 17.93
N GLY A 615 -1.54 -1.57 17.40
CA GLY A 615 -1.43 -0.18 16.95
C GLY A 615 -1.06 0.82 18.06
N TYR A 616 -1.29 0.48 19.34
CA TYR A 616 -0.91 1.33 20.48
C TYR A 616 0.50 1.08 21.00
N VAL A 617 1.17 0.00 20.58
CA VAL A 617 2.51 -0.36 21.07
C VAL A 617 3.58 0.69 20.70
N PRO A 618 3.57 1.32 19.50
CA PRO A 618 4.44 2.45 19.20
C PRO A 618 4.26 3.64 20.14
N ALA A 619 3.05 3.87 20.67
CA ALA A 619 2.82 4.92 21.67
C ALA A 619 3.58 4.61 22.98
N GLY A 620 3.75 3.33 23.33
CA GLY A 620 4.60 2.89 24.43
C GLY A 620 6.08 3.24 24.22
N PHE A 621 6.62 3.01 23.02
CA PHE A 621 7.97 3.46 22.65
C PHE A 621 8.10 4.98 22.76
N SER A 622 7.15 5.73 22.19
CA SER A 622 7.16 7.20 22.22
C SER A 622 7.03 7.77 23.63
N GLY A 623 6.14 7.21 24.45
CA GLY A 623 5.94 7.59 25.85
C GLY A 623 7.14 7.24 26.74
N GLY A 624 7.74 6.07 26.52
CA GLY A 624 9.01 5.70 27.16
C GLY A 624 10.10 6.72 26.84
N ALA A 625 10.32 7.01 25.55
CA ALA A 625 11.32 7.97 25.11
C ALA A 625 11.07 9.39 25.62
N LEU A 626 9.80 9.83 25.70
CA LEU A 626 9.41 11.09 26.33
C LEU A 626 9.90 11.16 27.78
N LEU A 627 9.56 10.16 28.60
CA LEU A 627 9.97 10.09 30.01
C LEU A 627 11.49 9.96 30.16
N GLY A 628 12.13 9.18 29.30
CA GLY A 628 13.58 9.02 29.25
C GLY A 628 14.31 10.34 29.01
N ARG A 629 13.78 11.16 28.08
CA ARG A 629 14.33 12.49 27.76
C ARG A 629 14.12 13.54 28.86
N LEU A 630 13.18 13.32 29.78
CA LEU A 630 12.93 14.22 30.93
C LEU A 630 13.69 13.79 32.19
N ILE A 631 13.74 12.49 32.47
CA ILE A 631 14.23 11.96 33.75
C ILE A 631 15.72 11.62 33.70
N LEU A 632 16.17 10.95 32.64
CA LEU A 632 17.53 10.40 32.57
C LEU A 632 18.65 11.42 32.30
N PRO A 633 18.44 12.64 31.74
CA PRO A 633 19.56 13.58 31.55
C PRO A 633 20.31 13.93 32.84
N GLU A 634 19.61 14.09 33.97
CA GLU A 634 20.26 14.46 35.25
C GLU A 634 21.16 13.35 35.80
N PRO A 635 20.71 12.09 35.94
CA PRO A 635 21.60 10.96 36.25
C PRO A 635 22.75 10.83 35.25
N THR A 636 22.47 11.01 33.96
CA THR A 636 23.47 10.87 32.88
C THR A 636 24.62 11.84 33.04
N ARG A 637 24.31 13.11 33.35
CA ARG A 637 25.34 14.11 33.65
C ARG A 637 26.05 13.81 34.97
N ARG A 638 25.32 13.41 36.02
CA ARG A 638 25.87 13.17 37.36
C ARG A 638 26.89 12.03 37.40
N PHE A 639 26.60 10.93 36.72
CA PHE A 639 27.43 9.72 36.73
C PHE A 639 28.38 9.61 35.53
N GLY A 640 28.37 10.62 34.65
CA GLY A 640 29.25 10.69 33.49
C GLY A 640 28.58 10.18 32.21
N GLU A 641 28.62 11.03 31.18
CA GLU A 641 27.86 10.83 29.95
C GLU A 641 28.33 9.60 29.18
N ARG A 642 29.64 9.37 29.08
CA ARG A 642 30.18 8.22 28.35
C ARG A 642 29.73 6.89 28.97
N LEU A 643 29.85 6.77 30.29
CA LEU A 643 29.50 5.56 31.02
C LEU A 643 28.00 5.31 30.96
N MET A 644 27.19 6.33 31.28
CA MET A 644 25.74 6.18 31.35
C MET A 644 25.11 5.84 30.00
N ILE A 645 25.55 6.49 28.91
CA ILE A 645 25.08 6.14 27.57
C ILE A 645 25.49 4.71 27.18
N THR A 646 26.71 4.27 27.56
CA THR A 646 27.14 2.88 27.32
C THR A 646 26.25 1.89 28.07
N ILE A 647 25.94 2.16 29.35
CA ILE A 647 25.03 1.34 30.16
C ILE A 647 23.64 1.28 29.51
N TYR A 648 23.08 2.42 29.11
CA TYR A 648 21.77 2.45 28.45
C TYR A 648 21.79 1.68 27.14
N CYS A 649 22.84 1.79 26.32
CA CYS A 649 22.97 1.00 25.11
C CYS A 649 22.99 -0.52 25.41
N VAL A 650 23.72 -0.97 26.43
CA VAL A 650 23.74 -2.39 26.85
C VAL A 650 22.34 -2.84 27.30
N ILE A 651 21.63 -2.01 28.08
CA ILE A 651 20.25 -2.28 28.48
C ILE A 651 19.34 -2.36 27.25
N CYS A 652 19.45 -1.42 26.31
CA CYS A 652 18.70 -1.40 25.06
C CYS A 652 18.96 -2.65 24.21
N ILE A 653 20.21 -3.12 24.10
CA ILE A 653 20.55 -4.39 23.43
C ILE A 653 19.87 -5.57 24.13
N GLY A 654 19.95 -5.64 25.46
CA GLY A 654 19.29 -6.68 26.26
C GLY A 654 17.77 -6.69 26.09
N LEU A 655 17.13 -5.51 26.10
CA LEU A 655 15.70 -5.35 25.86
C LEU A 655 15.32 -5.73 24.43
N GLN A 656 16.16 -5.42 23.44
CA GLN A 656 15.92 -5.80 22.06
C GLN A 656 16.07 -7.31 21.85
N ILE A 657 17.06 -7.94 22.48
CA ILE A 657 17.20 -9.40 22.50
C ILE A 657 16.03 -10.05 23.23
N MET A 658 15.57 -9.48 24.35
CA MET A 658 14.37 -9.96 25.05
C MET A 658 13.14 -9.87 24.15
N PHE A 659 12.93 -8.74 23.47
CA PHE A 659 11.86 -8.56 22.48
C PHE A 659 11.93 -9.64 21.38
N TRP A 660 13.14 -9.93 20.91
CA TRP A 660 13.39 -10.90 19.85
C TRP A 660 13.18 -12.36 20.28
N LEU A 661 13.66 -12.75 21.45
CA LEU A 661 13.70 -14.15 21.87
C LEU A 661 12.48 -14.57 22.70
N VAL A 662 11.81 -13.64 23.39
CA VAL A 662 10.63 -13.95 24.22
C VAL A 662 9.35 -13.82 23.38
N PRO A 663 8.62 -14.92 23.11
CA PRO A 663 7.41 -14.90 22.29
C PRO A 663 6.17 -14.52 23.13
N ASN A 664 6.19 -13.33 23.75
CA ASN A 664 5.06 -12.82 24.55
C ASN A 664 4.78 -11.35 24.20
N LEU A 665 3.53 -11.04 23.83
CA LEU A 665 3.12 -9.72 23.36
C LEU A 665 3.26 -8.63 24.43
N ILE A 666 2.92 -8.95 25.68
CA ILE A 666 3.03 -8.01 26.80
C ILE A 666 4.50 -7.75 27.07
N ALA A 667 5.32 -8.81 27.13
CA ALA A 667 6.76 -8.67 27.31
C ALA A 667 7.40 -7.83 26.20
N ALA A 668 6.99 -7.99 24.95
CA ALA A 668 7.46 -7.20 23.82
C ALA A 668 7.02 -5.72 23.92
N ALA A 669 5.76 -5.45 24.28
CA ALA A 669 5.27 -4.09 24.48
C ALA A 669 5.98 -3.36 25.65
N VAL A 670 6.25 -4.07 26.74
CA VAL A 670 7.05 -3.56 27.87
C VAL A 670 8.51 -3.35 27.44
N ALA A 671 9.10 -4.31 26.74
CA ALA A 671 10.48 -4.23 26.25
C ALA A 671 10.71 -3.00 25.38
N ILE A 672 9.83 -2.74 24.40
CA ILE A 672 9.99 -1.61 23.48
C ILE A 672 9.70 -0.27 24.18
N SER A 673 8.81 -0.24 25.16
CA SER A 673 8.55 0.96 25.97
C SER A 673 9.77 1.31 26.84
N LEU A 674 10.36 0.30 27.50
CA LEU A 674 11.60 0.48 28.26
C LEU A 674 12.78 0.81 27.34
N PHE A 675 12.84 0.23 26.14
CA PHE A 675 13.84 0.57 25.14
C PHE A 675 13.72 2.05 24.76
N GLY A 676 12.50 2.55 24.55
CA GLY A 676 12.24 3.99 24.38
C GLY A 676 12.78 4.81 25.56
N PHE A 677 12.48 4.41 26.79
CA PHE A 677 12.95 5.08 28.00
C PHE A 677 14.48 5.19 28.09
N PHE A 678 15.20 4.08 27.98
CA PHE A 678 16.67 4.07 28.08
C PHE A 678 17.35 4.67 26.84
N SER A 679 16.74 4.60 25.67
CA SER A 679 17.25 5.27 24.45
C SER A 679 16.97 6.77 24.42
N GLY A 680 16.08 7.27 25.28
CA GLY A 680 15.69 8.68 25.37
C GLY A 680 16.85 9.69 25.47
N PRO A 681 17.77 9.57 26.45
CA PRO A 681 18.84 10.55 26.66
C PRO A 681 19.94 10.53 25.59
N LEU A 682 20.02 9.52 24.72
CA LEU A 682 21.09 9.37 23.71
C LEU A 682 21.17 10.58 22.78
N PHE A 683 20.03 11.07 22.29
CA PHE A 683 20.00 12.24 21.40
C PHE A 683 20.51 13.49 22.12
N ALA A 684 19.90 13.87 23.25
CA ALA A 684 20.22 15.13 23.93
C ALA A 684 21.66 15.14 24.48
N THR A 685 22.13 13.99 24.96
CA THR A 685 23.49 13.85 25.49
C THR A 685 24.52 13.93 24.36
N GLY A 686 24.27 13.30 23.21
CA GLY A 686 25.16 13.40 22.05
C GLY A 686 25.31 14.85 21.55
N ILE A 687 24.24 15.66 21.54
CA ILE A 687 24.29 17.07 21.15
C ILE A 687 25.02 17.89 22.21
N SER A 688 24.78 17.60 23.49
CA SER A 688 25.51 18.25 24.57
C SER A 688 27.02 17.98 24.52
N VAL A 689 27.42 16.74 24.21
CA VAL A 689 28.84 16.39 24.04
C VAL A 689 29.39 17.02 22.76
N GLY A 690 28.71 16.88 21.63
CA GLY A 690 29.11 17.44 20.34
C GLY A 690 29.31 18.95 20.37
N SER A 691 28.40 19.69 21.00
CA SER A 691 28.51 21.15 21.13
C SER A 691 29.72 21.61 21.96
N ARG A 692 30.26 20.75 22.83
CA ARG A 692 31.52 20.96 23.57
C ARG A 692 32.76 20.49 22.81
N LEU A 693 32.62 19.59 21.84
CA LEU A 693 33.71 19.11 21.00
C LEU A 693 34.04 20.09 19.85
N TYR A 694 33.04 20.84 19.38
CA TYR A 694 33.22 21.76 18.27
C TYR A 694 33.55 23.19 18.71
N PRO A 695 34.58 23.82 18.12
CA PRO A 695 34.85 25.24 18.35
C PRO A 695 33.68 26.11 17.89
N ALA A 696 33.53 27.27 18.56
CA ALA A 696 32.33 28.10 18.47
C ALA A 696 32.01 28.59 17.06
N ASP A 697 33.02 28.78 16.22
CA ASP A 697 32.92 29.26 14.84
C ASP A 697 32.29 28.24 13.89
N ILE A 698 32.53 26.94 14.10
CA ILE A 698 31.96 25.85 13.28
C ILE A 698 30.82 25.10 13.96
N ARG A 699 30.52 25.37 15.23
CA ARG A 699 29.57 24.58 16.04
C ARG A 699 28.21 24.42 15.38
N SER A 700 27.61 25.50 14.86
CA SER A 700 26.31 25.45 14.18
C SER A 700 26.38 24.68 12.85
N THR A 701 27.43 24.90 12.05
CA THR A 701 27.69 24.17 10.81
C THR A 701 27.88 22.67 11.07
N ALA A 702 28.70 22.30 12.06
CA ALA A 702 28.96 20.92 12.44
C ALA A 702 27.69 20.21 12.91
N LEU A 703 26.89 20.83 13.80
CA LEU A 703 25.64 20.24 14.27
C LEU A 703 24.61 20.06 13.15
N SER A 704 24.46 21.05 12.25
CA SER A 704 23.57 20.91 11.09
C SER A 704 23.98 19.77 10.16
N MET A 705 25.28 19.59 9.92
CA MET A 705 25.81 18.49 9.09
C MET A 705 25.66 17.13 9.77
N VAL A 706 25.87 17.04 11.10
CA VAL A 706 25.62 15.82 11.88
C VAL A 706 24.17 15.36 11.71
N PHE A 707 23.20 16.29 11.72
CA PHE A 707 21.80 15.94 11.49
C PHE A 707 21.53 15.42 10.08
N VAL A 708 22.24 15.91 9.05
CA VAL A 708 22.12 15.32 7.71
C VAL A 708 22.53 13.85 7.73
N PHE A 709 23.69 13.53 8.31
CA PHE A 709 24.12 12.12 8.43
C PHE A 709 23.14 11.28 9.26
N ALA A 710 22.60 11.85 10.34
CA ALA A 710 21.56 11.23 11.13
C ALA A 710 20.34 10.85 10.29
N GLN A 711 19.87 11.77 9.43
CA GLN A 711 18.72 11.59 8.55
C GLN A 711 18.99 10.61 7.40
N ILE A 712 20.24 10.51 6.90
CA ILE A 712 20.63 9.45 5.96
C ILE A 712 20.39 8.09 6.62
N GLY A 713 20.87 7.89 7.86
CA GLY A 713 20.66 6.65 8.59
C GLY A 713 19.17 6.37 8.84
N GLY A 714 18.45 7.40 9.30
CA GLY A 714 17.01 7.35 9.53
C GLY A 714 16.16 7.02 8.31
N SER A 715 16.64 7.31 7.10
CA SER A 715 15.93 7.01 5.84
C SER A 715 16.40 5.69 5.22
N LEU A 716 17.71 5.41 5.28
CA LEU A 716 18.33 4.26 4.63
C LEU A 716 17.97 2.94 5.32
N PHE A 717 18.07 2.87 6.65
CA PHE A 717 17.88 1.61 7.36
C PHE A 717 16.45 1.08 7.31
N PRO A 718 15.39 1.89 7.45
CA PRO A 718 14.02 1.40 7.24
C PRO A 718 13.80 0.83 5.83
N VAL A 719 14.42 1.43 4.80
CA VAL A 719 14.34 0.96 3.41
C VAL A 719 15.08 -0.37 3.23
N ILE A 720 16.33 -0.47 3.68
CA ILE A 720 17.10 -1.73 3.64
C ILE A 720 16.33 -2.82 4.39
N THR A 721 15.82 -2.49 5.57
CA THR A 721 15.03 -3.39 6.41
C THR A 721 13.79 -3.88 5.68
N GLY A 722 13.07 -2.99 5.00
CA GLY A 722 11.92 -3.33 4.16
C GLY A 722 12.28 -4.29 3.02
N LEU A 723 13.34 -3.99 2.26
CA LEU A 723 13.82 -4.81 1.14
C LEU A 723 14.30 -6.20 1.58
N VAL A 724 14.95 -6.30 2.72
CA VAL A 724 15.38 -7.60 3.26
C VAL A 724 14.18 -8.36 3.81
N SER A 725 13.23 -7.67 4.46
CA SER A 725 12.01 -8.29 4.98
C SER A 725 11.09 -8.83 3.88
N SER A 726 11.07 -8.20 2.69
CA SER A 726 10.26 -8.67 1.57
C SER A 726 10.80 -9.96 0.95
N SER A 727 12.12 -10.19 1.00
CA SER A 727 12.75 -11.40 0.45
C SER A 727 12.89 -12.53 1.47
N LYS A 728 13.15 -12.22 2.76
CA LYS A 728 13.45 -13.22 3.80
C LYS A 728 12.40 -13.30 4.91
N GLY A 729 11.40 -12.43 4.89
CA GLY A 729 10.34 -12.35 5.90
C GLY A 729 10.61 -11.34 7.02
N VAL A 730 9.52 -10.95 7.69
CA VAL A 730 9.46 -9.90 8.73
C VAL A 730 10.25 -10.25 10.01
N TRP A 731 10.64 -11.50 10.20
CA TRP A 731 11.43 -11.89 11.37
C TRP A 731 12.83 -11.23 11.38
N VAL A 732 13.36 -10.83 10.21
CA VAL A 732 14.69 -10.20 10.05
C VAL A 732 14.77 -8.82 10.70
N LEU A 733 13.63 -8.18 11.00
CA LEU A 733 13.58 -6.88 11.67
C LEU A 733 14.37 -6.87 13.00
N GLN A 734 14.26 -7.94 13.78
CA GLN A 734 14.89 -8.01 15.10
C GLN A 734 16.40 -8.12 15.06
N PRO A 735 17.02 -9.07 14.32
CA PRO A 735 18.47 -9.13 14.24
C PRO A 735 19.07 -7.86 13.62
N MET A 736 18.37 -7.20 12.68
CA MET A 736 18.78 -5.90 12.15
C MET A 736 18.77 -4.81 13.23
N LEU A 737 17.69 -4.71 14.03
CA LEU A 737 17.61 -3.75 15.13
C LEU A 737 18.69 -4.00 16.19
N VAL A 738 18.95 -5.26 16.57
CA VAL A 738 20.05 -5.60 17.48
C VAL A 738 21.40 -5.14 16.90
N GLY A 739 21.63 -5.38 15.60
CA GLY A 739 22.82 -4.92 14.91
C GLY A 739 22.96 -3.38 14.93
N LEU A 740 21.89 -2.65 14.66
CA LEU A 740 21.89 -1.18 14.65
C LEU A 740 22.11 -0.57 16.05
N VAL A 741 21.48 -1.14 17.08
CA VAL A 741 21.68 -0.69 18.46
C VAL A 741 23.10 -1.02 18.94
N THR A 742 23.65 -2.17 18.51
CA THR A 742 25.06 -2.52 18.77
C THR A 742 26.01 -1.56 18.06
N ALA A 743 25.76 -1.23 16.79
CA ALA A 743 26.55 -0.24 16.06
C ALA A 743 26.46 1.15 16.68
N THR A 744 25.30 1.53 17.23
CA THR A 744 25.11 2.76 18.02
C THR A 744 25.99 2.74 19.28
N ALA A 745 26.03 1.63 20.00
CA ALA A 745 26.88 1.48 21.19
C ALA A 745 28.37 1.59 20.84
N VAL A 746 28.81 0.88 19.79
CA VAL A 746 30.22 0.88 19.35
C VAL A 746 30.64 2.26 18.87
N SER A 747 29.83 2.92 18.05
CA SER A 747 30.12 4.27 17.56
C SER A 747 30.17 5.30 18.68
N TRP A 748 29.35 5.17 19.73
CA TRP A 748 29.45 6.01 20.92
C TRP A 748 30.79 5.86 21.64
N LEU A 749 31.36 4.65 21.70
CA LEU A 749 32.68 4.44 22.30
C LEU A 749 33.80 5.15 21.53
N LEU A 750 33.60 5.45 20.24
CA LEU A 750 34.54 6.20 19.41
C LEU A 750 34.40 7.72 19.60
N VAL A 751 33.29 8.21 20.18
CA VAL A 751 33.11 9.64 20.44
C VAL A 751 34.12 10.11 21.49
N PRO A 752 34.94 11.13 21.20
CA PRO A 752 35.93 11.64 22.14
C PRO A 752 35.29 12.21 23.40
N GLN A 753 35.98 12.09 24.53
CA GLN A 753 35.56 12.78 25.76
C GLN A 753 36.04 14.23 25.73
N PRO A 754 35.19 15.19 26.08
CA PRO A 754 35.63 16.56 26.32
C PRO A 754 36.66 16.56 27.46
N LYS A 755 37.89 17.03 27.21
CA LYS A 755 38.99 17.13 28.19
C LYS A 755 38.77 18.22 29.28
N SER A 756 37.77 19.10 29.17
CA SER A 756 37.49 20.21 30.12
C SER A 756 36.02 20.70 30.05
N ALA A 757 35.51 21.28 31.14
CA ALA A 757 34.16 21.87 31.20
C ALA A 757 34.04 23.21 30.42
N ASN A 758 35.16 23.82 30.02
CA ASN A 758 35.20 25.04 29.22
C ASN A 758 35.32 24.70 27.73
N ALA A 759 34.27 25.02 26.97
CA ALA A 759 34.19 24.78 25.53
C ALA A 759 35.21 25.61 24.70
N GLU A 760 35.80 26.67 25.27
CA GLU A 760 36.80 27.52 24.60
C GLU A 760 38.20 26.89 24.57
N LEU A 761 38.48 25.89 25.41
CA LEU A 761 39.79 25.25 25.54
C LEU A 761 39.89 23.90 24.78
N HIS A 762 38.85 23.53 24.00
CA HIS A 762 38.88 22.34 23.15
C HIS A 762 39.31 22.68 21.72
N GLN A 763 40.59 22.50 21.47
CA GLN A 763 41.12 22.23 20.13
C GLN A 763 41.46 20.73 20.05
N GLU A 764 40.94 20.07 19.01
CA GLU A 764 41.30 18.68 18.67
C GLU A 764 42.76 18.57 18.20
#